data_AF-A0A3D0HWT5-F1
#
_entry.id   AF-A0A3D0HWT5-F1
#
_cell.length_a   1.000
_cell.length_b   1.000
_cell.length_c   1.000
_cell.angle_alpha   90.00
_cell.angle_beta   90.00
_cell.angle_gamma   90.00
#
_symmetry.space_group_name_H-M   'P 1'
#
loop_
_entity.id
_entity.type
_entity.pdbx_description
1 polymer ?
#
loop_
_entity_poly.entity_id
_entity_poly.type
_entity_poly.pdbx_seq_one_letter_code
_entity_poly.pdbx_strand_id
1 'polypeptide(L)'
;MDRNTIFGLLLIFGIFIGWGVWMTPSKEEAEKQRQMQDSIMMTQVKTHDSLTRIAASKPVKPVEQALAEITSLTDSNVNDTIRRELKARFGNFSQSAVGEKKTYTIENDLVRIDLNQLGGRPWRVELKDYQTYDTLPVILFDSATSAMGLEFFSQSKLINTNQFYFKPFWYNQANKGKTNLSVTGSDSLVFGMRLYADASDTSLNPGSYIEFKYTLKGNKYMIGFDAAFVGMGNVIDKNTTFVNLNWKSDLRTQEQSLENEQRESTVYYRFASEKDVSYLSETKDDKESLGTSVKWISYKALFFTSVLLADKEFEGAEIQTYTKTDKKPDRYLKSMSAVIPLTYQSSGNTVHNMRLYYGPNKYRTLRNYHIQLERQITLGWGFAPMWIINVYAVIPVFDWLESWGLTYGIIILILTVLLKTFLFPIAYWSYRATAKMKVLKPEIEEITKKFTKSEDSMKKQQATMDLYRKAGVNPMAGCIPMLLQFPILIALFRFFPSSIELRQQSFLWAHDLSSYDSIFNLPFDIPFYGDHVSLFTLLMTVSTIIYTKMNNDMMSTGSQMPGMKTMMYIMPVMFLGIFNNYASGLSYYYLLANLFTFAQMWVIRRTINEKKLLLKLQENKKKPVKKSGFQRRLEEMAKQQGVKK
;
A
#
# COMPACT_ATOMS: atom_id res chain seq x y z
N MET A 1 -5.22 31.40 -32.67
CA MET A 1 -5.85 30.49 -31.68
C MET A 1 -7.30 30.92 -31.54
N ASP A 2 -8.26 30.02 -31.79
CA ASP A 2 -9.67 30.37 -31.87
C ASP A 2 -10.20 30.81 -30.48
N ARG A 3 -11.16 31.74 -30.42
CA ARG A 3 -11.67 32.30 -29.15
C ARG A 3 -12.24 31.22 -28.23
N ASN A 4 -12.76 30.14 -28.83
CA ASN A 4 -13.25 28.95 -28.12
C ASN A 4 -12.12 28.10 -27.53
N THR A 5 -10.94 28.07 -28.17
CA THR A 5 -9.73 27.43 -27.64
C THR A 5 -9.17 28.23 -26.46
N ILE A 6 -9.22 29.57 -26.55
CA ILE A 6 -8.83 30.47 -25.45
C ILE A 6 -9.80 30.35 -24.28
N PHE A 7 -11.12 30.30 -24.52
CA PHE A 7 -12.12 30.07 -23.47
C PHE A 7 -12.01 28.68 -22.84
N GLY A 8 -11.76 27.64 -23.63
CA GLY A 8 -11.51 26.28 -23.13
C GLY A 8 -10.25 26.21 -22.27
N LEU A 9 -9.16 26.85 -22.70
CA LEU A 9 -7.94 27.00 -21.91
C LEU A 9 -8.15 27.85 -20.66
N LEU A 10 -8.93 28.93 -20.71
CA LEU A 10 -9.29 29.75 -19.54
C LEU A 10 -10.19 29.00 -18.55
N LEU A 11 -11.08 28.12 -19.02
CA LEU A 11 -11.89 27.26 -18.17
C LEU A 11 -11.04 26.18 -17.51
N ILE A 12 -10.16 25.55 -18.27
CA ILE A 12 -9.19 24.57 -17.74
C ILE A 12 -8.25 25.26 -16.74
N PHE A 13 -7.70 26.42 -17.09
CA PHE A 13 -6.84 27.23 -16.22
C PHE A 13 -7.61 27.75 -15.00
N GLY A 14 -8.88 28.12 -15.14
CA GLY A 14 -9.75 28.51 -14.03
C GLY A 14 -10.12 27.34 -13.11
N ILE A 15 -10.26 26.13 -13.65
CA ILE A 15 -10.41 24.89 -12.86
C ILE A 15 -9.11 24.56 -12.14
N PHE A 16 -7.96 24.70 -12.79
CA PHE A 16 -6.64 24.50 -12.16
C PHE A 16 -6.32 25.57 -11.11
N ILE A 17 -6.71 26.83 -11.31
CA ILE A 17 -6.58 27.90 -10.31
C ILE A 17 -7.59 27.70 -9.18
N GLY A 18 -8.85 27.35 -9.46
CA GLY A 18 -9.83 27.05 -8.43
C GLY A 18 -9.44 25.84 -7.59
N TRP A 19 -8.87 24.81 -8.23
CA TRP A 19 -8.27 23.66 -7.56
C TRP A 19 -7.01 24.04 -6.79
N GLY A 20 -6.15 24.90 -7.35
CA GLY A 20 -4.95 25.41 -6.69
C GLY A 20 -5.25 26.28 -5.46
N VAL A 21 -6.28 27.14 -5.53
CA VAL A 21 -6.73 28.00 -4.41
C VAL A 21 -7.47 27.19 -3.33
N TRP A 22 -8.17 26.13 -3.73
CA TRP A 22 -8.76 25.18 -2.78
C TRP A 22 -7.70 24.29 -2.12
N MET A 23 -6.59 24.02 -2.81
CA MET A 23 -5.44 23.25 -2.31
C MET A 23 -4.38 24.11 -1.60
N THR A 24 -4.42 25.45 -1.70
CA THR A 24 -3.51 26.31 -0.96
C THR A 24 -3.89 26.34 0.52
N PRO A 25 -2.96 26.00 1.44
CA PRO A 25 -3.25 26.02 2.87
C PRO A 25 -3.65 27.42 3.33
N SER A 26 -4.58 27.48 4.29
CA SER A 26 -5.06 28.74 4.86
C SER A 26 -3.90 29.51 5.52
N LYS A 27 -3.98 30.84 5.63
CA LYS A 27 -2.92 31.65 6.26
C LYS A 27 -2.61 31.20 7.70
N GLU A 28 -3.61 30.69 8.42
CA GLU A 28 -3.45 30.16 9.78
C GLU A 28 -2.76 28.78 9.80
N GLU A 29 -2.97 27.96 8.76
CA GLU A 29 -2.27 26.69 8.57
C GLU A 29 -0.81 26.90 8.15
N ALA A 30 -0.54 27.94 7.34
CA ALA A 30 0.81 28.31 6.94
C ALA A 30 1.65 28.88 8.12
N GLU A 31 1.04 29.63 9.03
CA GLU A 31 1.70 30.11 10.26
C GLU A 31 1.93 28.98 11.26
N LYS A 32 0.98 28.06 11.43
CA LYS A 32 1.19 26.83 12.21
C LYS A 32 2.28 25.96 11.60
N GLN A 33 2.34 25.82 10.27
CA GLN A 33 3.43 25.12 9.59
C GLN A 33 4.79 25.78 9.79
N ARG A 34 4.88 27.12 9.83
CA ARG A 34 6.13 27.84 10.13
C ARG A 34 6.58 27.66 11.58
N GLN A 35 5.67 27.80 12.55
CA GLN A 35 5.97 27.52 13.97
C GLN A 35 6.34 26.04 14.19
N MET A 36 5.74 25.15 13.41
CA MET A 36 6.07 23.72 13.37
C MET A 36 7.45 23.50 12.74
N GLN A 37 7.80 24.18 11.63
CA GLN A 37 9.15 24.14 11.05
C GLN A 37 10.24 24.68 12.00
N ASP A 38 9.96 25.75 12.74
CA ASP A 38 10.90 26.32 13.69
C ASP A 38 11.11 25.40 14.93
N SER A 39 10.06 24.68 15.36
CA SER A 39 10.16 23.66 16.43
C SER A 39 10.76 22.33 15.96
N ILE A 40 10.52 21.95 14.69
CA ILE A 40 11.18 20.82 14.02
C ILE A 40 12.69 21.06 13.94
N MET A 41 13.12 22.26 13.54
CA MET A 41 14.53 22.61 13.42
C MET A 41 15.28 22.47 14.76
N MET A 42 14.66 22.90 15.87
CA MET A 42 15.24 22.78 17.21
C MET A 42 15.29 21.33 17.72
N THR A 43 14.33 20.50 17.34
CA THR A 43 14.29 19.07 17.69
C THR A 43 15.28 18.27 16.85
N GLN A 44 15.37 18.56 15.54
CA GLN A 44 16.33 18.00 14.60
C GLN A 44 17.78 18.28 15.02
N VAL A 45 18.11 19.49 15.49
CA VAL A 45 19.48 19.79 15.95
C VAL A 45 19.90 18.90 17.13
N LYS A 46 18.98 18.53 18.04
CA LYS A 46 19.27 17.68 19.21
C LYS A 46 19.28 16.18 18.87
N THR A 47 18.37 15.70 18.03
CA THR A 47 18.39 14.31 17.53
C THR A 47 19.57 14.07 16.60
N HIS A 48 19.91 15.02 15.73
CA HIS A 48 21.08 14.93 14.85
C HIS A 48 22.37 14.86 15.65
N ASP A 49 22.56 15.62 16.74
CA ASP A 49 23.77 15.52 17.58
C ASP A 49 23.91 14.11 18.22
N SER A 50 22.81 13.49 18.65
CA SER A 50 22.82 12.11 19.16
C SER A 50 23.13 11.06 18.08
N LEU A 51 22.57 11.21 16.87
CA LEU A 51 22.76 10.28 15.75
C LEU A 51 24.12 10.43 15.08
N THR A 52 24.66 11.66 15.02
CA THR A 52 26.00 11.93 14.50
C THR A 52 27.07 11.30 15.40
N ARG A 53 26.88 11.32 16.72
CA ARG A 53 27.75 10.63 17.68
C ARG A 53 27.70 9.10 17.54
N ILE A 54 26.55 8.54 17.19
CA ILE A 54 26.39 7.09 16.92
C ILE A 54 27.03 6.72 15.57
N ALA A 55 26.79 7.51 14.51
CA ALA A 55 27.39 7.31 13.20
C ALA A 55 28.92 7.49 13.20
N ALA A 56 29.47 8.31 14.11
CA ALA A 56 30.91 8.46 14.33
C ALA A 56 31.55 7.27 15.09
N SER A 57 30.76 6.37 15.66
CA SER A 57 31.26 5.16 16.33
C SER A 57 31.52 4.04 15.31
N LYS A 58 32.73 3.46 15.31
CA LYS A 58 33.11 2.39 14.37
C LYS A 58 32.20 1.15 14.56
N PRO A 59 31.86 0.41 13.48
CA PRO A 59 31.08 -0.81 13.59
C PRO A 59 31.79 -1.82 14.51
N VAL A 60 31.08 -2.18 15.57
CA VAL A 60 31.57 -3.06 16.62
C VAL A 60 31.37 -4.52 16.18
N LYS A 61 32.47 -5.29 16.02
CA LYS A 61 32.44 -6.71 15.62
C LYS A 61 31.52 -7.55 16.54
N PRO A 62 30.82 -8.58 16.02
CA PRO A 62 29.96 -9.46 16.81
C PRO A 62 30.71 -10.09 18.00
N VAL A 63 30.07 -10.10 19.17
CA VAL A 63 30.60 -10.67 20.42
C VAL A 63 30.99 -12.15 20.24
N GLU A 64 30.30 -12.88 19.36
CA GLU A 64 30.61 -14.28 19.02
C GLU A 64 31.98 -14.49 18.37
N GLN A 65 32.49 -13.57 17.54
CA GLN A 65 33.82 -13.70 16.95
C GLN A 65 34.92 -13.45 17.98
N ALA A 66 34.70 -12.51 18.90
CA ALA A 66 35.64 -12.25 20.00
C ALA A 66 35.64 -13.40 21.02
N LEU A 67 34.48 -13.99 21.34
CA LEU A 67 34.43 -15.16 22.22
C LEU A 67 34.98 -16.43 21.56
N ALA A 68 34.77 -16.65 20.25
CA ALA A 68 35.30 -17.82 19.55
C ALA A 68 36.85 -17.85 19.50
N GLU A 69 37.51 -16.69 19.40
CA GLU A 69 38.97 -16.60 19.50
C GLU A 69 39.48 -16.94 20.91
N ILE A 70 38.70 -16.67 21.96
CA ILE A 70 39.12 -16.82 23.37
C ILE A 70 38.72 -18.18 23.97
N THR A 71 37.69 -18.86 23.44
CA THR A 71 37.17 -20.14 23.98
C THR A 71 38.09 -21.34 23.69
N SER A 72 39.22 -21.14 23.00
CA SER A 72 40.21 -22.19 22.72
C SER A 72 41.22 -22.43 23.86
N LEU A 73 41.11 -21.72 24.98
CA LEU A 73 42.03 -21.82 26.12
C LEU A 73 41.27 -22.08 27.42
N THR A 74 41.36 -23.31 27.92
CA THR A 74 40.89 -23.72 29.25
C THR A 74 41.96 -23.39 30.29
N ASP A 75 41.78 -22.31 31.06
CA ASP A 75 42.42 -22.10 32.36
C ASP A 75 41.71 -21.00 33.18
N SER A 76 41.75 -21.08 34.50
CA SER A 76 41.07 -20.17 35.43
C SER A 76 41.48 -18.68 35.28
N ASN A 77 42.67 -18.41 34.74
CA ASN A 77 43.18 -17.07 34.41
C ASN A 77 42.50 -16.45 33.16
N VAL A 78 41.93 -17.27 32.28
CA VAL A 78 41.25 -16.84 31.05
C VAL A 78 39.92 -16.16 31.39
N ASN A 79 39.20 -16.67 32.41
CA ASN A 79 37.94 -16.09 32.85
C ASN A 79 38.08 -14.66 33.42
N ASP A 80 39.14 -14.38 34.16
CA ASP A 80 39.39 -13.02 34.68
C ASP A 80 39.82 -12.06 33.56
N THR A 81 40.54 -12.54 32.56
CA THR A 81 40.92 -11.74 31.39
C THR A 81 39.69 -11.39 30.54
N ILE A 82 38.83 -12.37 30.25
CA ILE A 82 37.55 -12.16 29.57
C ILE A 82 36.67 -11.16 30.34
N ARG A 83 36.54 -11.32 31.66
CA ARG A 83 35.74 -10.41 32.49
C ARG A 83 36.26 -8.97 32.44
N ARG A 84 37.58 -8.77 32.51
CA ARG A 84 38.19 -7.44 32.39
C ARG A 84 37.93 -6.82 31.02
N GLU A 85 38.02 -7.62 29.95
CA GLU A 85 37.74 -7.14 28.59
C GLU A 85 36.25 -6.78 28.40
N LEU A 86 35.34 -7.62 28.89
CA LEU A 86 33.90 -7.35 28.89
C LEU A 86 33.56 -6.12 29.73
N LYS A 87 34.22 -5.91 30.87
CA LYS A 87 34.07 -4.69 31.67
C LYS A 87 34.60 -3.46 30.94
N ALA A 88 35.76 -3.59 30.29
CA ALA A 88 36.33 -2.53 29.47
C ALA A 88 35.39 -2.16 28.31
N ARG A 89 34.72 -3.13 27.69
CA ARG A 89 33.84 -2.91 26.54
C ARG A 89 32.41 -2.49 26.89
N PHE A 90 31.82 -3.07 27.93
CA PHE A 90 30.38 -2.94 28.23
C PHE A 90 30.07 -2.30 29.60
N GLY A 91 31.09 -2.05 30.43
CA GLY A 91 30.94 -1.33 31.68
C GLY A 91 29.90 -1.96 32.61
N ASN A 92 28.82 -1.24 32.87
CA ASN A 92 27.73 -1.65 33.77
C ASN A 92 26.84 -2.79 33.24
N PHE A 93 27.11 -3.33 32.05
CA PHE A 93 26.37 -4.48 31.50
C PHE A 93 27.28 -5.67 31.20
N SER A 94 28.49 -5.68 31.78
CA SER A 94 29.48 -6.72 31.50
C SER A 94 29.01 -8.12 31.89
N GLN A 95 28.27 -8.26 32.99
CA GLN A 95 27.72 -9.56 33.41
C GLN A 95 26.58 -10.01 32.49
N SER A 96 25.78 -9.06 32.00
CA SER A 96 24.70 -9.35 31.06
C SER A 96 25.20 -9.61 29.63
N ALA A 97 26.50 -9.42 29.34
CA ALA A 97 27.09 -9.76 28.05
C ALA A 97 27.37 -11.26 27.88
N VAL A 98 27.28 -12.03 28.96
CA VAL A 98 27.47 -13.49 28.98
C VAL A 98 26.18 -14.14 29.46
N GLY A 99 25.72 -15.15 28.73
CA GLY A 99 24.51 -15.87 29.08
C GLY A 99 24.21 -17.01 28.12
N GLU A 100 23.15 -17.73 28.41
CA GLU A 100 22.65 -18.80 27.56
C GLU A 100 21.70 -18.25 26.49
N LYS A 101 21.84 -18.74 25.25
CA LYS A 101 20.93 -18.39 24.14
C LYS A 101 19.63 -19.19 24.22
N LYS A 102 18.81 -18.97 25.24
CA LYS A 102 17.51 -19.64 25.38
C LYS A 102 16.38 -18.86 24.71
N THR A 103 15.44 -19.58 24.10
CA THR A 103 14.25 -19.01 23.46
C THR A 103 13.00 -19.34 24.28
N TYR A 104 12.08 -18.37 24.37
CA TYR A 104 10.79 -18.45 25.03
C TYR A 104 9.71 -18.15 24.00
N THR A 105 8.76 -19.07 23.81
CA THR A 105 7.65 -18.89 22.88
C THR A 105 6.45 -18.35 23.64
N ILE A 106 5.95 -17.20 23.20
CA ILE A 106 4.66 -16.65 23.61
C ILE A 106 3.72 -16.68 22.41
N GLU A 107 2.53 -17.23 22.59
CA GLU A 107 1.59 -17.39 21.49
C GLU A 107 0.15 -17.16 21.91
N ASN A 108 -0.68 -16.80 20.94
CA ASN A 108 -2.12 -16.72 21.10
C ASN A 108 -2.83 -17.46 19.97
N ASP A 109 -4.13 -17.22 19.76
CA ASP A 109 -4.92 -17.89 18.72
C ASP A 109 -4.38 -17.61 17.30
N LEU A 110 -3.76 -16.44 17.08
CA LEU A 110 -3.45 -15.90 15.74
C LEU A 110 -1.95 -15.77 15.44
N VAL A 111 -1.13 -15.54 16.47
CA VAL A 111 0.29 -15.18 16.36
C VAL A 111 1.11 -16.03 17.31
N ARG A 112 2.29 -16.46 16.84
CA ARG A 112 3.33 -17.07 17.66
C ARG A 112 4.60 -16.21 17.58
N ILE A 113 5.16 -15.88 18.75
CA ILE A 113 6.35 -15.06 18.87
C ILE A 113 7.40 -15.82 19.67
N ASP A 114 8.56 -16.06 19.07
CA ASP A 114 9.69 -16.64 19.75
C ASP A 114 10.61 -15.49 20.20
N LEU A 115 10.70 -15.27 21.52
CA LEU A 115 11.57 -14.29 22.17
C LEU A 115 12.87 -14.93 22.60
N ASN A 116 14.01 -14.33 22.29
CA ASN A 116 15.30 -14.86 22.76
C ASN A 116 15.89 -14.02 23.88
N GLN A 117 16.66 -14.66 24.76
CA GLN A 117 17.42 -13.96 25.79
C GLN A 117 18.39 -12.95 25.18
N LEU A 118 19.06 -13.29 24.08
CA LEU A 118 19.94 -12.36 23.38
C LEU A 118 19.11 -11.24 22.71
N GLY A 119 19.26 -10.03 23.24
CA GLY A 119 18.51 -8.84 22.83
C GLY A 119 17.12 -8.69 23.45
N GLY A 120 16.60 -9.72 24.14
CA GLY A 120 15.28 -9.66 24.80
C GLY A 120 14.10 -9.43 23.87
N ARG A 121 14.31 -9.56 22.56
CA ARG A 121 13.42 -9.09 21.47
C ARG A 121 12.72 -10.26 20.76
N PRO A 122 11.67 -9.99 19.96
CA PRO A 122 11.14 -10.96 19.01
C PRO A 122 12.23 -11.40 18.03
N TRP A 123 12.54 -12.70 18.03
CA TRP A 123 13.42 -13.32 17.05
C TRP A 123 12.63 -13.88 15.87
N ARG A 124 11.49 -14.49 16.12
CA ARG A 124 10.65 -15.05 15.06
C ARG A 124 9.19 -14.73 15.33
N VAL A 125 8.47 -14.30 14.30
CA VAL A 125 7.03 -14.04 14.37
C VAL A 125 6.33 -14.79 13.25
N GLU A 126 5.42 -15.68 13.64
CA GLU A 126 4.63 -16.54 12.76
C GLU A 126 3.14 -16.16 12.87
N LEU A 127 2.47 -16.04 11.73
CA LEU A 127 1.03 -15.84 11.64
C LEU A 127 0.35 -17.19 11.36
N LYS A 128 -0.40 -17.70 12.34
CA LYS A 128 -0.87 -19.09 12.39
C LYS A 128 -1.89 -19.44 11.30
N ASP A 129 -2.71 -18.45 10.90
CA ASP A 129 -3.79 -18.64 9.93
C ASP A 129 -3.31 -18.58 8.47
N TYR A 130 -2.00 -18.40 8.23
CA TYR A 130 -1.48 -18.07 6.90
C TYR A 130 -0.29 -18.92 6.49
N GLN A 131 -0.28 -19.28 5.20
CA GLN A 131 0.83 -19.98 4.55
C GLN A 131 1.36 -19.16 3.38
N THR A 132 2.62 -19.33 2.99
CA THR A 132 3.22 -18.75 1.78
C THR A 132 2.72 -19.47 0.53
N TYR A 133 2.99 -18.92 -0.66
CA TYR A 133 2.56 -19.53 -1.94
C TYR A 133 3.05 -20.98 -2.14
N ASP A 134 4.18 -21.33 -1.51
CA ASP A 134 4.81 -22.65 -1.50
C ASP A 134 4.43 -23.50 -0.28
N THR A 135 3.32 -23.17 0.40
CA THR A 135 2.71 -23.91 1.54
C THR A 135 3.50 -23.90 2.85
N LEU A 136 4.56 -23.09 2.98
CA LEU A 136 5.28 -22.92 4.23
C LEU A 136 4.52 -21.96 5.17
N PRO A 137 4.76 -21.99 6.50
CA PRO A 137 4.16 -21.02 7.42
C PRO A 137 4.57 -19.58 7.10
N VAL A 138 3.66 -18.62 7.23
CA VAL A 138 4.01 -17.19 7.10
C VAL A 138 4.82 -16.73 8.31
N ILE A 139 6.11 -16.51 8.07
CA ILE A 139 7.05 -15.93 9.04
C ILE A 139 7.36 -14.51 8.59
N LEU A 140 6.98 -13.51 9.40
CA LEU A 140 7.21 -12.10 9.06
C LEU A 140 8.69 -11.75 9.05
N PHE A 141 9.44 -12.30 10.01
CA PHE A 141 10.87 -12.20 10.12
C PHE A 141 11.43 -13.26 11.07
N ASP A 142 12.74 -13.47 10.99
CA ASP A 142 13.53 -14.34 11.87
C ASP A 142 14.74 -13.60 12.47
N SER A 143 15.59 -14.32 13.21
CA SER A 143 16.74 -13.76 13.91
C SER A 143 17.79 -13.15 12.99
N ALA A 144 17.87 -13.60 11.73
CA ALA A 144 18.80 -13.09 10.72
C ALA A 144 18.22 -11.86 9.99
N THR A 145 16.89 -11.76 9.88
CA THR A 145 16.24 -10.71 9.11
C THR A 145 15.70 -9.54 9.94
N SER A 146 15.46 -9.69 11.24
CA SER A 146 15.00 -8.58 12.09
C SER A 146 16.00 -8.17 13.16
N ALA A 147 16.00 -6.87 13.47
CA ALA A 147 16.60 -6.36 14.68
C ALA A 147 15.73 -5.33 15.39
N MET A 148 15.64 -5.41 16.71
CA MET A 148 14.95 -4.44 17.55
C MET A 148 15.71 -4.30 18.87
N GLY A 149 16.30 -3.14 19.13
CA GLY A 149 16.98 -2.89 20.39
C GLY A 149 17.24 -1.41 20.63
N LEU A 150 17.47 -1.09 21.89
CA LEU A 150 17.84 0.22 22.38
C LEU A 150 19.35 0.47 22.28
N GLU A 151 19.71 1.70 21.95
CA GLU A 151 21.07 2.26 21.96
C GLU A 151 21.16 3.50 22.84
N PHE A 152 22.14 3.51 23.75
CA PHE A 152 22.39 4.61 24.69
C PHE A 152 23.83 4.58 25.21
N PHE A 153 24.26 5.63 25.90
CA PHE A 153 25.58 5.69 26.52
C PHE A 153 25.54 5.31 28.01
N SER A 154 26.50 4.50 28.43
CA SER A 154 26.76 4.16 29.82
C SER A 154 28.27 4.18 30.07
N GLN A 155 28.73 5.00 31.00
CA GLN A 155 30.16 5.25 31.24
C GLN A 155 30.89 5.68 29.95
N SER A 156 30.24 6.55 29.15
CA SER A 156 30.75 7.01 27.85
C SER A 156 30.97 5.90 26.80
N LYS A 157 30.42 4.70 27.02
CA LYS A 157 30.43 3.58 26.06
C LYS A 157 29.06 3.45 25.42
N LEU A 158 29.03 3.26 24.11
CA LEU A 158 27.79 2.98 23.39
C LEU A 158 27.33 1.55 23.71
N ILE A 159 26.17 1.44 24.33
CA ILE A 159 25.52 0.18 24.69
C ILE A 159 24.43 -0.08 23.66
N ASN A 160 24.45 -1.26 23.02
CA ASN A 160 23.37 -1.76 22.18
C ASN A 160 22.78 -3.01 22.83
N THR A 161 21.52 -2.93 23.26
CA THR A 161 20.82 -4.01 23.97
C THR A 161 20.79 -5.35 23.22
N ASN A 162 20.90 -5.35 21.88
CA ASN A 162 20.95 -6.58 21.07
C ASN A 162 22.18 -7.46 21.36
N GLN A 163 23.20 -6.92 22.03
CA GLN A 163 24.44 -7.63 22.37
C GLN A 163 24.38 -8.33 23.74
N PHE A 164 23.28 -8.17 24.50
CA PHE A 164 23.19 -8.64 25.88
C PHE A 164 22.10 -9.67 26.08
N TYR A 165 22.26 -10.49 27.12
CA TYR A 165 21.35 -11.55 27.53
C TYR A 165 20.37 -11.03 28.59
N PHE A 166 19.11 -10.94 28.19
CA PHE A 166 17.98 -10.64 29.06
C PHE A 166 17.58 -11.88 29.85
N LYS A 167 17.10 -11.67 31.07
CA LYS A 167 16.52 -12.71 31.93
C LYS A 167 14.99 -12.65 31.84
N PRO A 168 14.31 -13.79 31.69
CA PRO A 168 12.85 -13.83 31.63
C PRO A 168 12.22 -13.44 32.97
N PHE A 169 11.04 -12.84 32.92
CA PHE A 169 10.24 -12.46 34.07
C PHE A 169 8.78 -12.87 33.85
N TRP A 170 8.25 -13.67 34.77
CA TRP A 170 6.86 -14.14 34.74
C TRP A 170 6.03 -13.34 35.75
N TYR A 171 5.08 -12.57 35.24
CA TYR A 171 4.12 -11.85 36.08
C TYR A 171 3.14 -12.81 36.77
N ASN A 172 2.77 -13.89 36.08
CA ASN A 172 1.97 -14.97 36.66
C ASN A 172 2.88 -16.08 37.20
N GLN A 173 2.81 -16.31 38.52
CA GLN A 173 3.64 -17.32 39.20
C GLN A 173 3.35 -18.75 38.70
N ALA A 174 2.13 -19.05 38.24
CA ALA A 174 1.77 -20.35 37.67
C ALA A 174 2.55 -20.69 36.38
N ASN A 175 3.16 -19.69 35.75
CA ASN A 175 3.93 -19.82 34.52
C ASN A 175 5.44 -19.82 34.75
N LYS A 176 5.90 -19.64 35.99
CA LYS A 176 7.33 -19.52 36.32
C LYS A 176 8.12 -20.72 35.80
N GLY A 177 9.19 -20.44 35.06
CA GLY A 177 10.08 -21.46 34.49
C GLY A 177 9.59 -22.09 33.18
N LYS A 178 8.35 -21.86 32.74
CA LYS A 178 7.86 -22.36 31.45
C LYS A 178 8.49 -21.57 30.30
N THR A 179 8.90 -22.30 29.26
CA THR A 179 9.44 -21.71 28.02
C THR A 179 8.37 -21.44 26.98
N ASN A 180 7.28 -22.21 26.98
CA ASN A 180 6.16 -22.06 26.07
C ASN A 180 4.95 -21.58 26.86
N LEU A 181 4.39 -20.45 26.43
CA LEU A 181 3.27 -19.77 27.08
C LEU A 181 2.21 -19.48 26.01
N SER A 182 1.00 -19.96 26.22
CA SER A 182 -0.12 -19.75 25.30
C SER A 182 -1.30 -19.08 26.00
N VAL A 183 -2.11 -18.36 25.23
CA VAL A 183 -3.34 -17.72 25.69
C VAL A 183 -4.40 -17.75 24.60
N THR A 184 -5.66 -17.99 24.95
CA THR A 184 -6.76 -18.17 23.97
C THR A 184 -7.99 -17.36 24.36
N GLY A 185 -8.82 -17.00 23.38
CA GLY A 185 -10.10 -16.33 23.62
C GLY A 185 -9.96 -14.95 24.27
N SER A 186 -10.63 -14.74 25.41
CA SER A 186 -10.65 -13.47 26.15
C SER A 186 -9.47 -13.28 27.12
N ASP A 187 -8.65 -14.32 27.32
CA ASP A 187 -7.59 -14.29 28.32
C ASP A 187 -6.41 -13.40 27.89
N SER A 188 -5.53 -13.10 28.85
CA SER A 188 -4.31 -12.34 28.59
C SER A 188 -3.08 -12.96 29.25
N LEU A 189 -1.94 -12.80 28.59
CA LEU A 189 -0.62 -13.25 29.03
C LEU A 189 0.31 -12.04 29.11
N VAL A 190 1.05 -11.91 30.21
CA VAL A 190 2.10 -10.89 30.36
C VAL A 190 3.43 -11.59 30.65
N PHE A 191 4.44 -11.26 29.85
CA PHE A 191 5.78 -11.83 29.95
C PHE A 191 6.83 -10.74 29.77
N GLY A 192 7.84 -10.71 30.64
CA GLY A 192 8.91 -9.72 30.62
C GLY A 192 10.26 -10.32 30.23
N MET A 193 11.10 -9.54 29.56
CA MET A 193 12.52 -9.79 29.39
C MET A 193 13.27 -8.63 30.06
N ARG A 194 14.15 -8.92 31.01
CA ARG A 194 14.88 -7.91 31.81
C ARG A 194 16.38 -7.97 31.57
N LEU A 195 16.94 -6.84 31.14
CA LEU A 195 18.37 -6.60 31.09
C LEU A 195 18.81 -5.91 32.37
N TYR A 196 19.55 -6.62 33.20
CA TYR A 196 20.04 -6.11 34.49
C TYR A 196 21.37 -5.38 34.32
N ALA A 197 21.53 -4.29 35.08
CA ALA A 197 22.81 -3.65 35.28
C ALA A 197 23.64 -4.40 36.34
N ASP A 198 24.95 -4.21 36.32
CA ASP A 198 25.88 -4.77 37.29
C ASP A 198 25.75 -4.02 38.64
N ALA A 199 25.66 -4.77 39.76
CA ALA A 199 25.84 -4.22 41.11
C ALA A 199 27.31 -4.24 41.52
N SER A 200 28.04 -5.26 41.09
CA SER A 200 29.48 -5.43 41.27
C SER A 200 30.05 -6.19 40.07
N ASP A 201 31.36 -6.44 40.05
CA ASP A 201 31.99 -7.24 39.00
C ASP A 201 31.58 -8.73 39.01
N THR A 202 30.77 -9.16 39.97
CA THR A 202 30.31 -10.55 40.10
C THR A 202 28.80 -10.71 40.30
N SER A 203 28.05 -9.62 40.45
CA SER A 203 26.64 -9.67 40.80
C SER A 203 25.80 -8.66 40.01
N LEU A 204 24.61 -9.07 39.60
CA LEU A 204 23.61 -8.19 38.98
C LEU A 204 22.85 -7.38 40.04
N ASN A 205 22.42 -6.18 39.68
CA ASN A 205 21.58 -5.34 40.51
C ASN A 205 20.09 -5.62 40.23
N PRO A 206 19.33 -6.23 41.16
CA PRO A 206 17.91 -6.51 40.93
C PRO A 206 17.03 -5.25 40.84
N GLY A 207 17.52 -4.11 41.34
CA GLY A 207 16.81 -2.82 41.33
C GLY A 207 17.10 -1.94 40.12
N SER A 208 18.06 -2.30 39.26
CA SER A 208 18.46 -1.53 38.08
C SER A 208 18.39 -2.37 36.82
N TYR A 209 17.37 -2.17 35.99
CA TYR A 209 17.17 -2.94 34.78
C TYR A 209 16.37 -2.20 33.70
N ILE A 210 16.52 -2.68 32.47
CA ILE A 210 15.65 -2.35 31.33
C ILE A 210 14.72 -3.55 31.10
N GLU A 211 13.42 -3.32 31.05
CA GLU A 211 12.41 -4.37 30.82
C GLU A 211 11.70 -4.16 29.48
N PHE A 212 11.68 -5.20 28.67
CA PHE A 212 10.77 -5.36 27.55
C PHE A 212 9.61 -6.24 27.98
N LYS A 213 8.45 -5.63 28.15
CA LYS A 213 7.23 -6.29 28.64
C LYS A 213 6.27 -6.52 27.49
N TYR A 214 5.96 -7.78 27.25
CA TYR A 214 5.05 -8.23 26.21
C TYR A 214 3.69 -8.60 26.82
N THR A 215 2.61 -8.07 26.26
CA THR A 215 1.24 -8.37 26.67
C THR A 215 0.44 -8.92 25.49
N LEU A 216 0.09 -10.21 25.56
CA LEU A 216 -0.70 -10.90 24.54
C LEU A 216 -2.15 -11.05 25.01
N LYS A 217 -3.09 -10.95 24.08
CA LYS A 217 -4.51 -11.27 24.28
C LYS A 217 -4.88 -12.39 23.31
N GLY A 218 -5.74 -13.33 23.72
CA GLY A 218 -6.04 -14.55 22.95
C GLY A 218 -6.30 -14.33 21.45
N ASN A 219 -7.33 -13.57 21.11
CA ASN A 219 -7.76 -13.41 19.72
C ASN A 219 -7.40 -12.03 19.11
N LYS A 220 -6.15 -11.56 19.28
CA LYS A 220 -5.70 -10.25 18.75
C LYS A 220 -4.30 -10.30 18.13
N TYR A 221 -4.15 -9.66 16.97
CA TYR A 221 -2.85 -9.39 16.32
C TYR A 221 -2.04 -8.26 17.00
N MET A 222 -2.71 -7.42 17.79
CA MET A 222 -2.07 -6.31 18.53
C MET A 222 -1.52 -6.80 19.87
N ILE A 223 -0.21 -6.65 20.04
CA ILE A 223 0.55 -7.04 21.23
C ILE A 223 0.98 -5.77 21.97
N GLY A 224 0.81 -5.73 23.30
CA GLY A 224 1.39 -4.68 24.13
C GLY A 224 2.91 -4.87 24.23
N PHE A 225 3.66 -3.78 24.09
CA PHE A 225 5.11 -3.76 24.18
C PHE A 225 5.53 -2.53 24.98
N ASP A 226 5.86 -2.71 26.26
CA ASP A 226 6.34 -1.62 27.11
C ASP A 226 7.87 -1.73 27.23
N ALA A 227 8.57 -0.60 27.04
CA ALA A 227 9.99 -0.48 27.35
C ALA A 227 10.13 0.34 28.65
N ALA A 228 10.55 -0.31 29.73
CA ALA A 228 10.69 0.31 31.05
C ALA A 228 12.14 0.38 31.47
N PHE A 229 12.56 1.53 32.00
CA PHE A 229 13.85 1.78 32.60
C PHE A 229 13.64 1.97 34.10
N VAL A 230 14.07 0.99 34.89
CA VAL A 230 13.87 0.95 36.35
C VAL A 230 15.21 1.11 37.03
N GLY A 231 15.34 2.14 37.89
CA GLY A 231 16.58 2.36 38.66
C GLY A 231 17.83 2.62 37.81
N MET A 232 17.68 3.18 36.60
CA MET A 232 18.77 3.35 35.63
C MET A 232 19.53 4.69 35.74
N GLY A 233 19.13 5.57 36.66
CA GLY A 233 19.67 6.94 36.77
C GLY A 233 21.19 7.05 36.98
N ASN A 234 21.79 6.05 37.66
CA ASN A 234 23.24 5.96 37.88
C ASN A 234 23.95 5.03 36.88
N VAL A 235 23.20 4.41 35.97
CA VAL A 235 23.71 3.44 34.99
C VAL A 235 23.85 4.09 33.62
N ILE A 236 22.80 4.77 33.16
CA ILE A 236 22.80 5.55 31.92
C ILE A 236 23.44 6.92 32.21
N ASP A 237 24.22 7.44 31.25
CA ASP A 237 24.93 8.71 31.44
C ASP A 237 23.96 9.85 31.77
N LYS A 238 24.34 10.71 32.74
CA LYS A 238 23.45 11.75 33.30
C LYS A 238 22.95 12.78 32.28
N ASN A 239 23.68 12.97 31.19
CA ASN A 239 23.34 13.92 30.12
C ASN A 239 22.48 13.29 29.02
N THR A 240 22.12 12.01 29.13
CA THR A 240 21.26 11.33 28.18
C THR A 240 19.82 11.78 28.36
N THR A 241 19.28 12.46 27.35
CA THR A 241 17.85 12.84 27.29
C THR A 241 17.03 11.90 26.41
N PHE A 242 17.68 11.09 25.57
CA PHE A 242 17.05 10.15 24.66
C PHE A 242 17.79 8.81 24.62
N VAL A 243 17.04 7.74 24.46
CA VAL A 243 17.53 6.40 24.12
C VAL A 243 16.96 6.04 22.75
N ASN A 244 17.80 5.61 21.82
CA ASN A 244 17.36 5.32 20.45
C ASN A 244 16.86 3.88 20.35
N LEU A 245 15.59 3.69 20.01
CA LEU A 245 15.05 2.40 19.60
C LEU A 245 15.34 2.18 18.12
N ASN A 246 16.28 1.28 17.83
CA ASN A 246 16.58 0.84 16.48
C ASN A 246 15.70 -0.35 16.14
N TRP A 247 14.87 -0.19 15.13
CA TRP A 247 14.03 -1.24 14.57
C TRP A 247 14.40 -1.46 13.11
N LYS A 248 14.62 -2.71 12.71
CA LYS A 248 15.00 -3.12 11.37
C LYS A 248 14.29 -4.43 11.03
N SER A 249 13.85 -4.54 9.79
CA SER A 249 13.36 -5.78 9.23
C SER A 249 13.75 -5.88 7.76
N ASP A 250 14.42 -6.97 7.41
CA ASP A 250 14.59 -7.42 6.04
C ASP A 250 13.35 -8.28 5.73
N LEU A 251 12.43 -7.73 4.93
CA LEU A 251 11.24 -8.45 4.53
C LEU A 251 11.60 -9.64 3.64
N ARG A 252 10.78 -10.69 3.75
CA ARG A 252 10.91 -11.91 2.97
C ARG A 252 9.79 -12.01 1.95
N THR A 253 10.02 -12.66 0.82
CA THR A 253 8.99 -12.94 -0.18
C THR A 253 8.02 -13.99 0.34
N GLN A 254 6.74 -13.66 0.31
CA GLN A 254 5.66 -14.54 0.76
C GLN A 254 4.74 -14.94 -0.39
N GLU A 255 4.77 -14.15 -1.47
CA GLU A 255 3.93 -14.31 -2.64
C GLU A 255 4.73 -14.79 -3.85
N GLN A 256 4.02 -15.32 -4.84
CA GLN A 256 4.63 -15.91 -6.04
C GLN A 256 5.35 -14.86 -6.91
N SER A 257 4.87 -13.62 -6.94
CA SER A 257 5.46 -12.53 -7.71
C SER A 257 6.27 -11.58 -6.81
N LEU A 258 7.60 -11.77 -6.81
CA LEU A 258 8.54 -10.89 -6.10
C LEU A 258 8.37 -9.42 -6.51
N GLU A 259 8.26 -9.14 -7.81
CA GLU A 259 8.19 -7.77 -8.32
C GLU A 259 6.93 -7.04 -7.84
N ASN A 260 5.77 -7.73 -7.88
CA ASN A 260 4.53 -7.16 -7.38
C ASN A 260 4.58 -6.93 -5.87
N GLU A 261 5.08 -7.92 -5.13
CA GLU A 261 5.20 -7.81 -3.68
C GLU A 261 6.13 -6.64 -3.32
N GLN A 262 7.25 -6.47 -4.04
CA GLN A 262 8.22 -5.41 -3.80
C GLN A 262 7.66 -4.02 -4.10
N ARG A 263 6.87 -3.88 -5.18
CA ARG A 263 6.22 -2.62 -5.58
C ARG A 263 5.17 -2.16 -4.59
N GLU A 264 4.54 -3.07 -3.84
CA GLU A 264 3.54 -2.73 -2.83
C GLU A 264 4.12 -2.69 -1.41
N SER A 265 5.42 -2.93 -1.25
CA SER A 265 6.10 -2.97 0.05
C SER A 265 6.89 -1.69 0.32
N THR A 266 6.53 -0.96 1.36
CA THR A 266 7.23 0.26 1.81
C THR A 266 6.95 0.56 3.29
N VAL A 267 7.62 1.59 3.83
CA VAL A 267 7.35 2.11 5.17
C VAL A 267 6.18 3.08 5.11
N TYR A 268 5.16 2.85 5.92
CA TYR A 268 4.07 3.77 6.18
C TYR A 268 4.22 4.37 7.57
N TYR A 269 3.77 5.61 7.75
CA TYR A 269 3.78 6.26 9.05
C TYR A 269 2.65 7.26 9.16
N ARG A 270 2.33 7.64 10.41
CA ARG A 270 1.32 8.65 10.69
C ARG A 270 1.81 9.60 11.75
N PHE A 271 1.77 10.90 11.46
CA PHE A 271 2.02 11.92 12.47
C PHE A 271 0.91 11.92 13.53
N ALA A 272 1.22 12.36 14.75
CA ALA A 272 0.24 12.47 15.81
C ALA A 272 -0.74 13.62 15.56
N SER A 273 -0.25 14.72 15.00
CA SER A 273 -1.01 15.94 14.67
C SER A 273 -1.91 15.81 13.44
N GLU A 274 -1.56 14.94 12.49
CA GLU A 274 -2.25 14.84 11.21
C GLU A 274 -3.29 13.71 11.21
N LYS A 275 -4.25 13.78 10.28
CA LYS A 275 -5.25 12.72 10.06
C LYS A 275 -4.93 11.80 8.88
N ASP A 276 -3.94 12.16 8.07
CA ASP A 276 -3.55 11.38 6.92
C ASP A 276 -2.33 10.52 7.23
N VAL A 277 -2.17 9.48 6.41
CA VAL A 277 -1.08 8.51 6.49
C VAL A 277 -0.14 8.78 5.34
N SER A 278 1.14 8.90 5.66
CA SER A 278 2.23 9.12 4.71
C SER A 278 3.04 7.84 4.54
N TYR A 279 3.83 7.78 3.47
CA TYR A 279 4.63 6.60 3.13
C TYR A 279 5.88 6.99 2.35
N LEU A 280 6.93 6.18 2.48
CA LEU A 280 8.14 6.29 1.66
C LEU A 280 7.90 5.73 0.26
N SER A 281 8.74 6.10 -0.70
CA SER A 281 8.62 5.64 -2.08
C SER A 281 8.51 4.11 -2.20
N GLU A 282 7.53 3.66 -2.96
CA GLU A 282 7.30 2.24 -3.26
C GLU A 282 8.33 1.68 -4.26
N THR A 283 8.80 2.52 -5.19
CA THR A 283 9.56 2.10 -6.38
C THR A 283 11.06 2.32 -6.30
N LYS A 284 11.54 3.16 -5.38
CA LYS A 284 12.97 3.46 -5.19
C LYS A 284 13.34 3.41 -3.71
N ASP A 285 14.63 3.30 -3.46
CA ASP A 285 15.19 3.49 -2.12
C ASP A 285 14.94 4.93 -1.66
N ASP A 286 14.60 5.07 -0.39
CA ASP A 286 14.12 6.32 0.17
C ASP A 286 14.46 6.43 1.66
N LYS A 287 14.73 7.65 2.11
CA LYS A 287 15.06 7.95 3.51
C LYS A 287 14.43 9.28 3.88
N GLU A 288 13.76 9.32 5.04
CA GLU A 288 13.12 10.51 5.56
C GLU A 288 13.42 10.68 7.06
N SER A 289 13.62 11.93 7.48
CA SER A 289 13.76 12.30 8.88
C SER A 289 12.47 12.99 9.34
N LEU A 290 11.70 12.27 10.16
CA LEU A 290 10.44 12.73 10.73
C LEU A 290 10.75 13.60 11.95
N GLY A 291 10.77 14.92 11.75
CA GLY A 291 11.07 15.89 12.81
C GLY A 291 9.87 16.29 13.69
N THR A 292 8.71 15.70 13.45
CA THR A 292 7.46 15.95 14.18
C THR A 292 6.98 14.68 14.86
N SER A 293 6.06 14.82 15.82
CA SER A 293 5.61 13.68 16.59
C SER A 293 4.88 12.64 15.75
N VAL A 294 5.27 11.38 15.90
CA VAL A 294 4.79 10.23 15.11
C VAL A 294 3.93 9.33 15.99
N LYS A 295 2.74 8.96 15.52
CA LYS A 295 1.86 8.05 16.24
C LYS A 295 2.26 6.59 16.05
N TRP A 296 2.59 6.21 14.81
CA TRP A 296 3.02 4.87 14.46
C TRP A 296 3.87 4.84 13.20
N ILE A 297 4.69 3.79 13.09
CA ILE A 297 5.52 3.45 11.94
C ILE A 297 5.24 2.00 11.58
N SER A 298 5.11 1.71 10.29
CA SER A 298 4.67 0.43 9.74
C SER A 298 5.62 -0.05 8.65
N TYR A 299 6.03 -1.30 8.74
CA TYR A 299 6.70 -2.03 7.66
C TYR A 299 5.65 -2.86 6.95
N LYS A 300 5.15 -2.35 5.82
CA LYS A 300 4.10 -2.98 5.02
C LYS A 300 4.75 -3.88 3.96
N ALA A 301 4.38 -5.15 3.96
CA ALA A 301 4.42 -6.04 2.81
C ALA A 301 3.06 -6.05 2.08
N LEU A 302 2.94 -6.72 0.93
CA LEU A 302 1.69 -6.73 0.14
C LEU A 302 0.46 -7.10 1.00
N PHE A 303 0.48 -8.25 1.68
CA PHE A 303 -0.65 -8.73 2.48
C PHE A 303 -0.46 -8.66 3.99
N PHE A 304 0.74 -8.33 4.48
CA PHE A 304 1.05 -8.33 5.90
C PHE A 304 1.78 -7.07 6.32
N THR A 305 1.71 -6.74 7.59
CA THR A 305 2.40 -5.59 8.13
C THR A 305 2.95 -5.87 9.52
N SER A 306 4.07 -5.23 9.83
CA SER A 306 4.53 -5.04 11.19
C SER A 306 4.38 -3.58 11.55
N VAL A 307 3.72 -3.23 12.64
CA VAL A 307 3.53 -1.83 13.07
C VAL A 307 4.05 -1.65 14.48
N LEU A 308 4.83 -0.58 14.70
CA LEU A 308 5.17 -0.09 16.01
C LEU A 308 4.41 1.21 16.28
N LEU A 309 3.63 1.23 17.36
CA LEU A 309 2.74 2.32 17.73
C LEU A 309 3.03 2.79 19.15
N ALA A 310 3.07 4.12 19.34
CA ALA A 310 3.10 4.73 20.67
C ALA A 310 1.69 4.95 21.21
N ASP A 311 1.47 4.66 22.50
CA ASP A 311 0.20 4.97 23.16
C ASP A 311 -0.07 6.48 23.21
N LYS A 312 0.98 7.28 23.41
CA LYS A 312 0.96 8.74 23.25
C LYS A 312 1.47 9.13 21.86
N GLU A 313 2.78 9.31 21.71
CA GLU A 313 3.46 9.64 20.46
C GLU A 313 4.97 9.39 20.63
N PHE A 314 5.68 9.22 19.52
CA PHE A 314 7.13 9.34 19.43
C PHE A 314 7.46 10.79 19.07
N GLU A 315 8.56 11.35 19.57
CA GLU A 315 8.93 12.75 19.27
C GLU A 315 9.38 12.95 17.81
N GLY A 316 9.83 11.88 17.17
CA GLY A 316 10.27 11.84 15.78
C GLY A 316 10.77 10.45 15.43
N ALA A 317 11.31 10.29 14.22
CA ALA A 317 12.01 9.08 13.81
C ALA A 317 12.84 9.33 12.53
N GLU A 318 13.95 8.63 12.36
CA GLU A 318 14.54 8.45 11.03
C GLU A 318 14.05 7.14 10.44
N ILE A 319 13.48 7.18 9.24
CA ILE A 319 12.97 6.00 8.55
C ILE A 319 13.67 5.83 7.20
N GLN A 320 13.90 4.58 6.80
CA GLN A 320 14.50 4.27 5.51
C GLN A 320 13.99 2.96 4.92
N THR A 321 13.98 2.92 3.60
CA THR A 321 13.75 1.74 2.77
C THR A 321 14.90 1.60 1.80
N TYR A 322 15.44 0.40 1.65
CA TYR A 322 16.46 0.13 0.64
C TYR A 322 16.40 -1.29 0.11
N THR A 323 16.94 -1.47 -1.10
CA THR A 323 16.99 -2.76 -1.78
C THR A 323 18.43 -3.23 -1.89
N LYS A 324 18.79 -4.31 -1.18
CA LYS A 324 20.12 -4.92 -1.28
C LYS A 324 20.31 -5.54 -2.67
N THR A 325 21.25 -5.00 -3.44
CA THR A 325 21.60 -5.52 -4.77
C THR A 325 22.62 -6.66 -4.71
N ASP A 326 23.51 -6.65 -3.71
CA ASP A 326 24.78 -7.41 -3.80
C ASP A 326 24.78 -8.79 -3.11
N LYS A 327 23.86 -9.05 -2.17
CA LYS A 327 23.66 -10.37 -1.53
C LYS A 327 22.20 -10.50 -1.08
N LYS A 328 21.41 -11.23 -1.87
CA LYS A 328 20.02 -11.56 -1.52
C LYS A 328 20.03 -12.87 -0.72
N PRO A 329 19.75 -12.88 0.60
CA PRO A 329 19.40 -14.13 1.26
C PRO A 329 18.21 -14.77 0.53
N ASP A 330 18.04 -16.08 0.70
CA ASP A 330 16.92 -16.79 0.09
C ASP A 330 15.60 -16.10 0.49
N ARG A 331 14.77 -15.80 -0.51
CA ARG A 331 13.52 -15.03 -0.37
C ARG A 331 13.66 -13.60 0.15
N TYR A 332 14.77 -12.89 -0.05
CA TYR A 332 14.85 -11.45 0.28
C TYR A 332 13.93 -10.59 -0.58
N LEU A 333 13.20 -9.67 0.05
CA LEU A 333 12.30 -8.72 -0.63
C LEU A 333 12.85 -7.28 -0.58
N LYS A 334 12.83 -6.64 0.59
CA LYS A 334 13.22 -5.23 0.80
C LYS A 334 13.61 -5.03 2.27
N SER A 335 14.58 -4.16 2.54
CA SER A 335 14.99 -3.81 3.89
C SER A 335 14.30 -2.51 4.34
N MET A 336 13.80 -2.52 5.56
CA MET A 336 13.19 -1.37 6.21
C MET A 336 13.82 -1.15 7.58
N SER A 337 14.05 0.10 7.96
CA SER A 337 14.47 0.39 9.33
C SER A 337 14.01 1.76 9.80
N ALA A 338 13.86 1.88 11.11
CA ALA A 338 13.51 3.09 11.82
C ALA A 338 14.43 3.27 13.03
N VAL A 339 14.88 4.50 13.25
CA VAL A 339 15.58 4.92 14.47
C VAL A 339 14.66 5.89 15.21
N ILE A 340 14.17 5.48 16.38
CA ILE A 340 13.11 6.20 17.10
C ILE A 340 13.69 6.68 18.44
N PRO A 341 13.90 7.99 18.63
CA PRO A 341 14.33 8.52 19.91
C PRO A 341 13.20 8.41 20.95
N LEU A 342 13.48 7.73 22.06
CA LEU A 342 12.62 7.63 23.23
C LEU A 342 13.14 8.54 24.33
N THR A 343 12.31 9.41 24.88
CA THR A 343 12.69 10.32 25.96
C THR A 343 13.15 9.58 27.20
N TYR A 344 14.25 10.01 27.81
CA TYR A 344 14.76 9.40 29.03
C TYR A 344 14.96 10.44 30.11
N GLN A 345 14.53 10.11 31.33
CA GLN A 345 14.74 10.92 32.51
C GLN A 345 15.57 10.13 33.51
N SER A 346 16.73 10.68 33.88
CA SER A 346 17.64 10.06 34.87
C SER A 346 17.02 9.98 36.27
N SER A 347 16.05 10.84 36.59
CA SER A 347 15.31 10.80 37.86
C SER A 347 14.09 9.88 37.77
N GLY A 348 14.13 8.77 38.51
CA GLY A 348 12.98 7.86 38.65
C GLY A 348 12.92 6.75 37.59
N ASN A 349 11.73 6.16 37.45
CA ASN A 349 11.48 5.12 36.45
C ASN A 349 10.84 5.75 35.21
N THR A 350 11.38 5.45 34.03
CA THR A 350 10.82 5.89 32.75
C THR A 350 10.14 4.69 32.08
N VAL A 351 8.91 4.84 31.60
CA VAL A 351 8.19 3.77 30.89
C VAL A 351 7.61 4.31 29.59
N HIS A 352 7.92 3.65 28.49
CA HIS A 352 7.33 3.90 27.18
C HIS A 352 6.32 2.81 26.87
N ASN A 353 5.03 3.18 26.92
CA ASN A 353 3.94 2.28 26.55
C ASN A 353 3.79 2.29 25.02
N MET A 354 4.06 1.15 24.40
CA MET A 354 3.95 0.96 22.96
C MET A 354 3.16 -0.30 22.64
N ARG A 355 2.82 -0.48 21.38
CA ARG A 355 2.14 -1.66 20.86
C ARG A 355 2.78 -2.11 19.56
N LEU A 356 2.85 -3.41 19.36
CA LEU A 356 3.32 -4.08 18.16
C LEU A 356 2.15 -4.77 17.47
N TYR A 357 1.89 -4.43 16.21
CA TYR A 357 0.96 -5.17 15.36
C TYR A 357 1.77 -6.10 14.49
N TYR A 358 1.46 -7.40 14.55
CA TYR A 358 1.96 -8.37 13.58
C TYR A 358 0.76 -9.07 12.99
N GLY A 359 0.44 -8.80 11.73
CA GLY A 359 -0.77 -9.36 11.19
C GLY A 359 -1.07 -8.98 9.74
N PRO A 360 -2.23 -9.42 9.25
CA PRO A 360 -2.66 -9.22 7.88
C PRO A 360 -3.12 -7.77 7.61
N ASN A 361 -3.05 -7.37 6.35
CA ASN A 361 -3.62 -6.14 5.80
C ASN A 361 -5.13 -6.29 5.55
N LYS A 362 -5.89 -6.69 6.58
CA LYS A 362 -7.36 -6.81 6.54
C LYS A 362 -8.02 -5.47 6.90
N TYR A 363 -8.82 -4.90 6.01
CA TYR A 363 -9.40 -3.56 6.18
C TYR A 363 -10.19 -3.42 7.49
N ARG A 364 -11.16 -4.33 7.75
CA ARG A 364 -11.99 -4.27 8.97
C ARG A 364 -11.16 -4.44 10.24
N THR A 365 -10.21 -5.37 10.25
CA THR A 365 -9.30 -5.61 11.39
C THR A 365 -8.50 -4.36 11.72
N LEU A 366 -7.89 -3.73 10.72
CA LEU A 366 -7.09 -2.52 10.91
C LEU A 366 -7.95 -1.32 11.34
N ARG A 367 -9.14 -1.16 10.74
CA ARG A 367 -10.08 -0.08 11.07
C ARG A 367 -10.59 -0.15 12.51
N ASN A 368 -10.80 -1.36 13.04
CA ASN A 368 -11.28 -1.58 14.41
C ASN A 368 -10.32 -1.10 15.50
N TYR A 369 -9.06 -0.78 15.15
CA TYR A 369 -8.13 -0.17 16.10
C TYR A 369 -8.30 1.35 16.24
N HIS A 370 -9.09 2.00 15.36
CA HIS A 370 -9.38 3.44 15.40
C HIS A 370 -8.14 4.35 15.36
N ILE A 371 -7.08 3.92 14.69
CA ILE A 371 -5.80 4.62 14.55
C ILE A 371 -5.38 4.80 13.09
N GLN A 372 -6.33 4.60 12.17
CA GLN A 372 -6.19 4.79 10.72
C GLN A 372 -5.16 3.85 10.06
N LEU A 373 -4.91 2.68 10.65
CA LEU A 373 -4.04 1.67 10.02
C LEU A 373 -4.61 1.18 8.70
N GLU A 374 -5.94 1.16 8.54
CA GLU A 374 -6.60 0.73 7.31
C GLU A 374 -6.25 1.59 6.09
N ARG A 375 -5.72 2.81 6.31
CA ARG A 375 -5.26 3.71 5.22
C ARG A 375 -3.94 3.28 4.58
N GLN A 376 -3.19 2.36 5.20
CA GLN A 376 -1.99 1.78 4.58
C GLN A 376 -2.33 0.74 3.48
N ILE A 377 -3.58 0.28 3.40
CA ILE A 377 -4.04 -0.60 2.33
C ILE A 377 -4.28 0.26 1.08
N THR A 378 -3.65 -0.12 -0.03
CA THR A 378 -3.65 0.60 -1.30
C THR A 378 -4.98 0.46 -2.07
N LEU A 379 -6.10 0.84 -1.44
CA LEU A 379 -7.46 0.82 -2.01
C LEU A 379 -7.76 1.97 -3.00
N GLY A 380 -6.73 2.70 -3.45
CA GLY A 380 -6.83 3.89 -4.29
C GLY A 380 -6.31 5.15 -3.60
N TRP A 381 -6.12 6.24 -4.35
CA TRP A 381 -5.66 7.52 -3.78
C TRP A 381 -6.64 8.01 -2.71
N GLY A 382 -6.13 8.27 -1.50
CA GLY A 382 -6.91 8.45 -0.27
C GLY A 382 -7.91 9.62 -0.24
N PHE A 383 -7.83 10.55 -1.19
CA PHE A 383 -8.78 11.67 -1.34
C PHE A 383 -9.75 11.52 -2.53
N ALA A 384 -9.67 10.42 -3.30
CA ALA A 384 -10.41 10.25 -4.54
C ALA A 384 -11.73 9.47 -4.37
N PRO A 385 -12.72 9.65 -5.26
CA PRO A 385 -13.98 8.87 -5.29
C PRO A 385 -13.77 7.34 -5.29
N MET A 386 -12.58 6.85 -5.68
CA MET A 386 -12.24 5.43 -5.74
C MET A 386 -12.16 4.77 -4.36
N TRP A 387 -11.55 5.44 -3.37
CA TRP A 387 -11.47 4.92 -2.00
C TRP A 387 -12.89 4.77 -1.41
N ILE A 388 -13.75 5.76 -1.67
CA ILE A 388 -15.14 5.76 -1.24
C ILE A 388 -15.89 4.56 -1.85
N ILE A 389 -15.70 4.30 -3.14
CA ILE A 389 -16.31 3.14 -3.81
C ILE A 389 -15.86 1.82 -3.17
N ASN A 390 -14.55 1.66 -2.92
CA ASN A 390 -14.05 0.43 -2.32
C ASN A 390 -14.57 0.22 -0.89
N VAL A 391 -14.54 1.26 -0.06
CA VAL A 391 -14.92 1.17 1.36
C VAL A 391 -16.43 1.04 1.57
N TYR A 392 -17.24 1.76 0.79
CA TYR A 392 -18.69 1.82 1.02
C TYR A 392 -19.51 0.93 0.09
N ALA A 393 -18.93 0.45 -1.02
CA ALA A 393 -19.64 -0.44 -1.96
C ALA A 393 -18.95 -1.80 -2.09
N VAL A 394 -17.68 -1.85 -2.53
CA VAL A 394 -17.02 -3.13 -2.86
C VAL A 394 -16.85 -4.01 -1.62
N ILE A 395 -16.17 -3.53 -0.58
CA ILE A 395 -15.87 -4.30 0.62
C ILE A 395 -17.16 -4.78 1.31
N PRO A 396 -18.18 -3.94 1.60
CA PRO A 396 -19.39 -4.41 2.26
C PRO A 396 -20.19 -5.45 1.46
N VAL A 397 -20.26 -5.29 0.14
CA VAL A 397 -20.93 -6.29 -0.73
C VAL A 397 -20.12 -7.58 -0.75
N PHE A 398 -18.80 -7.48 -0.81
CA PHE A 398 -17.90 -8.62 -0.82
C PHE A 398 -18.00 -9.42 0.49
N ASP A 399 -17.94 -8.75 1.64
CA ASP A 399 -18.12 -9.37 2.96
C ASP A 399 -19.51 -10.01 3.12
N TRP A 400 -20.55 -9.36 2.57
CA TRP A 400 -21.90 -9.89 2.58
C TRP A 400 -22.02 -11.17 1.73
N LEU A 401 -21.41 -11.20 0.54
CA LEU A 401 -21.36 -12.39 -0.31
C LEU A 401 -20.51 -13.51 0.32
N GLU A 402 -19.41 -13.16 0.98
CA GLU A 402 -18.56 -14.10 1.73
C GLU A 402 -19.35 -14.76 2.86
N SER A 403 -20.22 -14.01 3.56
CA SER A 403 -21.05 -14.55 4.64
C SER A 403 -22.00 -15.68 4.21
N TRP A 404 -22.22 -15.86 2.90
CA TRP A 404 -23.01 -16.95 2.33
C TRP A 404 -22.19 -18.21 2.04
N GLY A 405 -20.89 -18.22 2.35
CA GLY A 405 -20.00 -19.36 2.12
C GLY A 405 -19.69 -19.62 0.64
N LEU A 406 -19.81 -18.61 -0.21
CA LEU A 406 -19.52 -18.71 -1.65
C LEU A 406 -18.01 -18.74 -1.91
N THR A 407 -17.59 -19.42 -2.98
CA THR A 407 -16.19 -19.36 -3.42
C THR A 407 -15.88 -17.97 -3.98
N TYR A 408 -14.65 -17.50 -3.77
CA TYR A 408 -14.27 -16.13 -4.14
C TYR A 408 -14.41 -15.82 -5.63
N GLY A 409 -14.20 -16.79 -6.53
CA GLY A 409 -14.50 -16.59 -7.95
C GLY A 409 -15.99 -16.37 -8.23
N ILE A 410 -16.88 -17.05 -7.52
CA ILE A 410 -18.33 -16.81 -7.62
C ILE A 410 -18.69 -15.44 -7.02
N ILE A 411 -18.04 -15.03 -5.92
CA ILE A 411 -18.22 -13.68 -5.34
C ILE A 411 -17.86 -12.61 -6.39
N ILE A 412 -16.72 -12.75 -7.08
CA ILE A 412 -16.33 -11.85 -8.17
C ILE A 412 -17.38 -11.85 -9.31
N LEU A 413 -17.94 -13.01 -9.64
CA LEU A 413 -18.99 -13.12 -10.64
C LEU A 413 -20.24 -12.35 -10.25
N ILE A 414 -20.76 -12.60 -9.05
CA ILE A 414 -21.97 -11.94 -8.55
C ILE A 414 -21.75 -10.45 -8.40
N LEU A 415 -20.59 -10.02 -7.88
CA LEU A 415 -20.22 -8.61 -7.80
C LEU A 415 -20.25 -7.95 -9.19
N THR A 416 -19.67 -8.60 -10.20
CA THR A 416 -19.70 -8.12 -11.59
C THR A 416 -21.15 -8.00 -12.11
N VAL A 417 -21.99 -9.00 -11.86
CA VAL A 417 -23.41 -9.00 -12.27
C VAL A 417 -24.17 -7.84 -11.63
N LEU A 418 -24.03 -7.66 -10.32
CA LEU A 418 -24.68 -6.58 -9.56
C LEU A 418 -24.26 -5.21 -10.13
N LEU A 419 -22.96 -5.04 -10.35
CA LEU A 419 -22.41 -3.80 -10.88
C LEU A 419 -22.92 -3.50 -12.31
N LYS A 420 -22.91 -4.51 -13.20
CA LYS A 420 -23.40 -4.37 -14.57
C LYS A 420 -24.91 -4.13 -14.62
N THR A 421 -25.67 -4.72 -13.70
CA THR A 421 -27.12 -4.52 -13.57
C THR A 421 -27.43 -3.12 -13.10
N PHE A 422 -26.72 -2.63 -12.09
CA PHE A 422 -26.85 -1.25 -11.60
C PHE A 422 -26.54 -0.21 -12.70
N LEU A 423 -25.50 -0.46 -13.50
CA LEU A 423 -25.10 0.41 -14.61
C LEU A 423 -25.93 0.20 -15.90
N PHE A 424 -26.82 -0.80 -15.94
CA PHE A 424 -27.58 -1.15 -17.14
C PHE A 424 -28.42 0.00 -17.73
N PRO A 425 -29.14 0.83 -16.95
CA PRO A 425 -29.91 1.95 -17.50
C PRO A 425 -29.02 2.95 -18.25
N ILE A 426 -27.82 3.18 -17.71
CA ILE A 426 -26.83 4.11 -18.25
C ILE A 426 -26.21 3.53 -19.53
N ALA A 427 -25.88 2.23 -19.51
CA ALA A 427 -25.46 1.50 -20.69
C ALA A 427 -26.53 1.56 -21.79
N TYR A 428 -27.81 1.33 -21.46
CA TYR A 428 -28.93 1.42 -22.40
C TYR A 428 -29.01 2.79 -23.09
N TRP A 429 -28.86 3.88 -22.33
CA TRP A 429 -28.88 5.23 -22.88
C TRP A 429 -27.75 5.48 -23.87
N SER A 430 -26.53 5.05 -23.52
CA SER A 430 -25.38 5.19 -24.41
C SER A 430 -25.50 4.31 -25.66
N TYR A 431 -25.91 3.05 -25.52
CA TYR A 431 -26.13 2.17 -26.67
C TYR A 431 -27.17 2.74 -27.64
N ARG A 432 -28.25 3.34 -27.11
CA ARG A 432 -29.23 4.03 -27.93
C ARG A 432 -28.64 5.25 -28.64
N ALA A 433 -27.75 6.00 -28.00
CA ALA A 433 -27.04 7.10 -28.63
C ALA A 433 -26.11 6.61 -29.75
N THR A 434 -25.38 5.53 -29.52
CA THR A 434 -24.50 4.91 -30.52
C THR A 434 -25.28 4.31 -31.70
N ALA A 435 -26.46 3.72 -31.44
CA ALA A 435 -27.34 3.26 -32.51
C ALA A 435 -27.81 4.41 -33.43
N LYS A 436 -28.09 5.61 -32.89
CA LYS A 436 -28.40 6.81 -33.70
C LYS A 436 -27.22 7.19 -34.61
N MET A 437 -25.99 7.12 -34.10
CA MET A 437 -24.79 7.41 -34.89
C MET A 437 -24.57 6.38 -35.99
N LYS A 438 -24.77 5.09 -35.69
CA LYS A 438 -24.65 4.00 -36.68
C LYS A 438 -25.60 4.19 -37.87
N VAL A 439 -26.83 4.62 -37.62
CA VAL A 439 -27.81 4.91 -38.68
C VAL A 439 -27.40 6.09 -39.57
N LEU A 440 -26.62 7.05 -39.06
CA LEU A 440 -26.09 8.19 -39.81
C LEU A 440 -24.77 7.88 -40.54
N LYS A 441 -24.17 6.70 -40.31
CA LYS A 441 -22.91 6.27 -40.94
C LYS A 441 -22.86 6.47 -42.47
N PRO A 442 -23.87 6.12 -43.29
CA PRO A 442 -23.80 6.33 -44.75
C PRO A 442 -23.65 7.81 -45.12
N GLU A 443 -24.34 8.71 -44.43
CA GLU A 443 -24.22 10.16 -44.67
C GLU A 443 -22.84 10.70 -44.25
N ILE A 444 -22.24 10.13 -43.20
CA ILE A 444 -20.88 10.46 -42.77
C ILE A 444 -19.84 9.97 -43.79
N GLU A 445 -20.09 8.81 -44.41
CA GLU A 445 -19.27 8.28 -45.49
C GLU A 445 -19.35 9.18 -46.74
N GLU A 446 -20.52 9.72 -47.06
CA GLU A 446 -20.67 10.74 -48.13
C GLU A 446 -19.90 12.02 -47.83
N ILE A 447 -19.99 12.54 -46.59
CA ILE A 447 -19.16 13.69 -46.16
C ILE A 447 -17.67 13.34 -46.30
N THR A 448 -17.28 12.13 -45.93
CA THR A 448 -15.90 11.66 -46.02
C THR A 448 -15.41 11.57 -47.47
N LYS A 449 -16.25 11.10 -48.40
CA LYS A 449 -15.93 11.07 -49.84
C LYS A 449 -15.81 12.47 -50.44
N LYS A 450 -16.53 13.46 -49.91
CA LYS A 450 -16.42 14.86 -50.35
C LYS A 450 -15.15 15.57 -49.87
N PHE A 451 -14.61 15.17 -48.71
CA PHE A 451 -13.42 15.78 -48.09
C PHE A 451 -12.30 14.74 -47.94
N THR A 452 -11.61 14.44 -49.05
CA THR A 452 -10.55 13.41 -49.13
C THR A 452 -9.14 13.95 -48.87
N LYS A 453 -8.90 15.26 -48.99
CA LYS A 453 -7.60 15.89 -48.75
C LYS A 453 -7.36 16.08 -47.24
N SER A 454 -6.13 15.84 -46.76
CA SER A 454 -5.76 16.01 -45.34
C SER A 454 -5.96 17.44 -44.82
N GLU A 455 -5.79 18.45 -45.68
CA GLU A 455 -6.03 19.87 -45.38
C GLU A 455 -7.51 20.18 -45.04
N ASP A 456 -8.45 19.36 -45.51
CA ASP A 456 -9.88 19.52 -45.25
C ASP A 456 -10.36 18.76 -44.01
N SER A 457 -9.45 18.17 -43.23
CA SER A 457 -9.77 17.42 -41.99
C SER A 457 -10.64 18.23 -41.01
N MET A 458 -10.34 19.51 -40.81
CA MET A 458 -11.15 20.39 -39.97
C MET A 458 -12.55 20.65 -40.55
N LYS A 459 -12.65 20.90 -41.87
CA LYS A 459 -13.95 21.09 -42.55
C LYS A 459 -14.80 19.83 -42.49
N LYS A 460 -14.18 18.66 -42.66
CA LYS A 460 -14.80 17.35 -42.52
C LYS A 460 -15.35 17.13 -41.11
N GLN A 461 -14.56 17.46 -40.08
CA GLN A 461 -14.99 17.36 -38.68
C GLN A 461 -16.19 18.29 -38.42
N GLN A 462 -16.13 19.53 -38.93
CA GLN A 462 -17.21 20.52 -38.77
C GLN A 462 -18.50 20.08 -39.48
N ALA A 463 -18.41 19.61 -40.73
CA ALA A 463 -19.56 19.09 -41.48
C ALA A 463 -20.19 17.86 -40.80
N THR A 464 -19.36 16.97 -40.26
CA THR A 464 -19.82 15.80 -39.48
C THR A 464 -20.55 16.23 -38.21
N MET A 465 -20.02 17.23 -37.50
CA MET A 465 -20.65 17.75 -36.28
C MET A 465 -21.96 18.50 -36.57
N ASP A 466 -22.03 19.23 -37.68
CA ASP A 466 -23.26 19.87 -38.13
C ASP A 466 -24.35 18.86 -38.50
N LEU A 467 -23.97 17.74 -39.13
CA LEU A 467 -24.89 16.63 -39.37
C LEU A 467 -25.44 16.07 -38.06
N TYR A 468 -24.58 15.79 -37.08
CA TYR A 468 -25.00 15.32 -35.76
C TYR A 468 -25.93 16.32 -35.05
N ARG A 469 -25.61 17.61 -35.12
CA ARG A 469 -26.44 18.68 -34.55
C ARG A 469 -27.81 18.75 -35.23
N LYS A 470 -27.88 18.70 -36.56
CA LYS A 470 -29.16 18.68 -37.31
C LYS A 470 -29.98 17.43 -37.01
N ALA A 471 -29.34 16.30 -36.82
CA ALA A 471 -30.01 15.05 -36.47
C ALA A 471 -30.41 14.95 -34.98
N GLY A 472 -29.98 15.89 -34.13
CA GLY A 472 -30.22 15.86 -32.68
C GLY A 472 -29.47 14.73 -31.97
N VAL A 473 -28.29 14.38 -32.46
CA VAL A 473 -27.42 13.32 -31.92
C VAL A 473 -26.23 13.96 -31.21
N ASN A 474 -25.94 13.52 -29.98
CA ASN A 474 -24.76 13.94 -29.25
C ASN A 474 -23.68 12.83 -29.35
N PRO A 475 -22.54 13.08 -30.03
CA PRO A 475 -21.48 12.08 -30.14
C PRO A 475 -20.85 11.70 -28.79
N MET A 476 -20.82 12.63 -27.83
CA MET A 476 -20.28 12.38 -26.49
C MET A 476 -21.18 11.50 -25.63
N ALA A 477 -22.46 11.33 -25.99
CA ALA A 477 -23.36 10.47 -25.24
C ALA A 477 -22.93 8.99 -25.28
N GLY A 478 -22.16 8.59 -26.30
CA GLY A 478 -21.61 7.24 -26.43
C GLY A 478 -20.50 6.93 -25.40
N CYS A 479 -19.72 7.92 -24.97
CA CYS A 479 -18.61 7.72 -24.01
C CYS A 479 -19.00 7.90 -22.54
N ILE A 480 -20.25 8.32 -22.25
CA ILE A 480 -20.75 8.52 -20.87
C ILE A 480 -20.60 7.26 -20.00
N PRO A 481 -20.94 6.04 -20.45
CA PRO A 481 -20.78 4.85 -19.61
C PRO A 481 -19.32 4.57 -19.28
N MET A 482 -18.42 4.81 -20.24
CA MET A 482 -16.99 4.62 -20.02
C MET A 482 -16.48 5.60 -18.95
N LEU A 483 -16.88 6.86 -19.02
CA LEU A 483 -16.48 7.88 -18.04
C LEU A 483 -17.00 7.54 -16.63
N LEU A 484 -18.24 7.06 -16.51
CA LEU A 484 -18.82 6.68 -15.22
C LEU A 484 -18.25 5.35 -14.69
N GLN A 485 -17.91 4.42 -15.59
CA GLN A 485 -17.33 3.13 -15.23
C GLN A 485 -15.84 3.26 -14.86
N PHE A 486 -15.14 4.28 -15.35
CA PHE A 486 -13.71 4.45 -15.11
C PHE A 486 -13.32 4.54 -13.62
N PRO A 487 -13.98 5.32 -12.75
CA PRO A 487 -13.71 5.31 -11.31
C PRO A 487 -13.93 3.94 -10.65
N ILE A 488 -14.97 3.22 -11.06
CA ILE A 488 -15.28 1.87 -10.56
C ILE A 488 -14.20 0.88 -10.97
N LEU A 489 -13.78 0.95 -12.24
CA LEU A 489 -12.73 0.12 -12.80
C LEU A 489 -11.41 0.32 -12.05
N ILE A 490 -11.03 1.57 -11.78
CA ILE A 490 -9.79 1.84 -11.02
C ILE A 490 -9.93 1.39 -9.55
N ALA A 491 -11.11 1.57 -8.95
CA ALA A 491 -11.37 1.09 -7.60
C ALA A 491 -11.11 -0.43 -7.51
N LEU A 492 -11.68 -1.21 -8.44
CA LEU A 492 -11.47 -2.66 -8.50
C LEU A 492 -10.04 -3.04 -8.89
N PHE A 493 -9.40 -2.28 -9.79
CA PHE A 493 -7.99 -2.45 -10.14
C PHE A 493 -7.05 -2.34 -8.93
N ARG A 494 -7.41 -1.51 -7.94
CA ARG A 494 -6.67 -1.34 -6.69
C ARG A 494 -7.08 -2.34 -5.61
N PHE A 495 -8.37 -2.69 -5.56
CA PHE A 495 -8.91 -3.62 -4.58
C PHE A 495 -8.40 -5.05 -4.78
N PHE A 496 -8.52 -5.59 -5.99
CA PHE A 496 -8.20 -7.01 -6.26
C PHE A 496 -6.77 -7.40 -5.87
N PRO A 497 -5.71 -6.65 -6.26
CA PRO A 497 -4.34 -7.00 -5.88
C PRO A 497 -4.03 -6.80 -4.39
N SER A 498 -4.76 -5.93 -3.70
CA SER A 498 -4.50 -5.56 -2.30
C SER A 498 -5.35 -6.35 -1.29
N SER A 499 -6.34 -7.11 -1.77
CA SER A 499 -7.30 -7.84 -0.94
C SER A 499 -6.71 -9.18 -0.52
N ILE A 500 -6.36 -9.29 0.76
CA ILE A 500 -5.87 -10.53 1.34
C ILE A 500 -6.94 -11.63 1.37
N GLU A 501 -8.22 -11.27 1.28
CA GLU A 501 -9.33 -12.20 1.21
C GLU A 501 -9.24 -13.10 -0.05
N LEU A 502 -8.66 -12.60 -1.13
CA LEU A 502 -8.44 -13.34 -2.38
C LEU A 502 -7.19 -14.19 -2.38
N ARG A 503 -6.32 -13.99 -1.38
CA ARG A 503 -5.04 -14.67 -1.28
C ARG A 503 -5.26 -16.18 -1.12
N GLN A 504 -4.58 -16.97 -1.96
CA GLN A 504 -4.66 -18.43 -2.00
C GLN A 504 -6.08 -18.97 -2.24
N GLN A 505 -6.96 -18.17 -2.82
CA GLN A 505 -8.29 -18.62 -3.20
C GLN A 505 -8.26 -19.17 -4.63
N SER A 506 -8.48 -20.47 -4.77
CA SER A 506 -8.49 -21.12 -6.08
C SER A 506 -9.83 -20.94 -6.79
N PHE A 507 -9.81 -20.77 -8.12
CA PHE A 507 -11.00 -20.79 -8.95
C PHE A 507 -10.69 -21.22 -10.38
N LEU A 508 -11.47 -22.19 -10.90
CA LEU A 508 -11.23 -22.83 -12.20
C LEU A 508 -9.80 -23.39 -12.30
N TRP A 509 -8.96 -22.84 -13.18
CA TRP A 509 -7.55 -23.22 -13.34
C TRP A 509 -6.59 -22.35 -12.52
N ALA A 510 -7.03 -21.21 -11.98
CA ALA A 510 -6.19 -20.37 -11.16
C ALA A 510 -6.12 -20.93 -9.75
N HIS A 511 -4.90 -21.16 -9.26
CA HIS A 511 -4.66 -21.62 -7.89
C HIS A 511 -4.76 -20.50 -6.86
N ASP A 512 -4.53 -19.25 -7.28
CA ASP A 512 -4.58 -18.07 -6.42
C ASP A 512 -5.16 -16.86 -7.20
N LEU A 513 -6.27 -16.30 -6.73
CA LEU A 513 -6.91 -15.13 -7.34
C LEU A 513 -6.17 -13.81 -7.09
N SER A 514 -5.29 -13.76 -6.09
CA SER A 514 -4.47 -12.59 -5.75
C SER A 514 -3.13 -12.55 -6.49
N SER A 515 -2.65 -13.72 -6.96
CA SER A 515 -1.47 -13.86 -7.83
C SER A 515 -1.87 -14.03 -9.30
N TYR A 516 -0.89 -14.02 -10.19
CA TYR A 516 -1.10 -14.36 -11.60
C TYR A 516 -1.51 -15.84 -11.75
N ASP A 517 -2.24 -16.15 -12.81
CA ASP A 517 -2.50 -17.55 -13.19
C ASP A 517 -1.42 -18.01 -14.18
N SER A 518 -0.97 -19.27 -14.10
CA SER A 518 -0.06 -19.83 -15.11
C SER A 518 -0.55 -21.19 -15.56
N ILE A 519 -0.86 -21.30 -16.84
CA ILE A 519 -1.16 -22.58 -17.48
C ILE A 519 0.07 -23.18 -18.19
N PHE A 520 1.07 -22.33 -18.47
CA PHE A 520 2.27 -22.71 -19.19
C PHE A 520 3.42 -21.78 -18.79
N ASN A 521 4.53 -22.36 -18.33
CA ASN A 521 5.75 -21.63 -18.03
C ASN A 521 6.69 -21.70 -19.24
N LEU A 522 7.20 -20.55 -19.66
CA LEU A 522 8.17 -20.41 -20.74
C LEU A 522 9.58 -20.69 -20.20
N PRO A 523 10.45 -21.36 -20.97
CA PRO A 523 11.84 -21.56 -20.56
C PRO A 523 12.72 -20.30 -20.70
N PHE A 524 12.15 -19.17 -21.12
CA PHE A 524 12.81 -17.89 -21.31
C PHE A 524 11.87 -16.75 -20.92
N ASP A 525 12.43 -15.61 -20.50
CA ASP A 525 11.68 -14.40 -20.18
C ASP A 525 11.48 -13.54 -21.44
N ILE A 526 10.24 -13.15 -21.72
CA ILE A 526 9.91 -12.24 -22.81
C ILE A 526 9.82 -10.82 -22.25
N PRO A 527 10.63 -9.86 -22.73
CA PRO A 527 10.54 -8.46 -22.30
C PRO A 527 9.11 -7.93 -22.43
N PHE A 528 8.61 -7.28 -21.37
CA PHE A 528 7.25 -6.74 -21.23
C PHE A 528 6.11 -7.76 -21.11
N TYR A 529 6.36 -9.07 -21.18
CA TYR A 529 5.33 -10.12 -21.04
C TYR A 529 5.58 -11.04 -19.85
N GLY A 530 6.84 -11.39 -19.58
CA GLY A 530 7.23 -12.30 -18.51
C GLY A 530 7.58 -13.71 -19.00
N ASP A 531 7.64 -14.63 -18.05
CA ASP A 531 8.12 -16.02 -18.19
C ASP A 531 7.00 -17.06 -18.18
N HIS A 532 5.74 -16.65 -18.20
CA HIS A 532 4.60 -17.56 -18.15
C HIS A 532 3.40 -17.04 -18.94
N VAL A 533 2.38 -17.87 -19.11
CA VAL A 533 1.15 -17.55 -19.84
C VAL A 533 -0.04 -17.60 -18.90
N SER A 534 -0.60 -16.42 -18.60
CA SER A 534 -1.88 -16.26 -17.89
C SER A 534 -3.07 -16.47 -18.82
N LEU A 535 -3.89 -17.48 -18.54
CA LEU A 535 -5.07 -17.80 -19.34
C LEU A 535 -6.21 -16.80 -19.09
N PHE A 536 -6.45 -16.36 -17.85
CA PHE A 536 -7.44 -15.31 -17.60
C PHE A 536 -7.07 -14.02 -18.32
N THR A 537 -5.79 -13.64 -18.32
CA THR A 537 -5.31 -12.47 -19.05
C THR A 537 -5.45 -12.65 -20.56
N LEU A 538 -5.14 -13.81 -21.13
CA LEU A 538 -5.38 -14.09 -22.56
C LEU A 538 -6.87 -13.96 -22.93
N LEU A 539 -7.76 -14.58 -22.15
CA LEU A 539 -9.20 -14.50 -22.39
C LEU A 539 -9.73 -13.08 -22.24
N MET A 540 -9.22 -12.34 -21.25
CA MET A 540 -9.49 -10.91 -21.07
C MET A 540 -9.05 -10.10 -22.29
N THR A 541 -7.85 -10.35 -22.83
CA THR A 541 -7.36 -9.67 -24.03
C THR A 541 -8.20 -10.01 -25.26
N VAL A 542 -8.52 -11.30 -25.49
CA VAL A 542 -9.37 -11.72 -26.62
C VAL A 542 -10.75 -11.07 -26.52
N SER A 543 -11.38 -11.10 -25.35
CA SER A 543 -12.67 -10.45 -25.14
C SER A 543 -12.57 -8.93 -25.34
N THR A 544 -11.48 -8.29 -24.92
CA THR A 544 -11.28 -6.85 -25.12
C THR A 544 -11.07 -6.51 -26.60
N ILE A 545 -10.35 -7.33 -27.37
CA ILE A 545 -10.19 -7.16 -28.83
C ILE A 545 -11.55 -7.29 -29.52
N ILE A 546 -12.37 -8.28 -29.14
CA ILE A 546 -13.73 -8.45 -29.66
C ILE A 546 -14.59 -7.23 -29.31
N TYR A 547 -14.53 -6.75 -28.07
CA TYR A 547 -15.21 -5.54 -27.62
C TYR A 547 -14.78 -4.30 -28.43
N THR A 548 -13.48 -4.11 -28.63
CA THR A 548 -12.91 -3.03 -29.44
C THR A 548 -13.40 -3.09 -30.88
N LYS A 549 -13.43 -4.28 -31.49
CA LYS A 549 -13.99 -4.48 -32.83
C LYS A 549 -15.45 -4.09 -32.90
N MET A 550 -16.27 -4.59 -31.97
CA MET A 550 -17.70 -4.30 -31.90
C MET A 550 -17.96 -2.80 -31.71
N ASN A 551 -17.17 -2.13 -30.87
CA ASN A 551 -17.31 -0.69 -30.64
C ASN A 551 -16.88 0.13 -31.87
N ASN A 552 -15.79 -0.27 -32.53
CA ASN A 552 -15.33 0.33 -33.79
C ASN A 552 -16.33 0.18 -34.95
N ASP A 553 -17.07 -0.92 -35.01
CA ASP A 553 -18.13 -1.10 -36.02
C ASP A 553 -19.34 -0.21 -35.76
N MET A 554 -19.58 0.13 -34.49
CA MET A 554 -20.71 0.95 -34.05
C MET A 554 -20.44 2.45 -34.11
N MET A 555 -19.18 2.87 -33.91
CA MET A 555 -18.78 4.27 -33.97
C MET A 555 -18.12 4.59 -35.33
N SER A 556 -18.51 5.70 -35.97
CA SER A 556 -17.90 6.16 -37.23
C SER A 556 -16.51 6.81 -37.03
N THR A 557 -15.81 6.47 -35.95
CA THR A 557 -14.58 7.15 -35.52
C THR A 557 -13.40 6.90 -36.45
N GLY A 558 -13.47 5.84 -37.27
CA GLY A 558 -12.50 5.57 -38.33
C GLY A 558 -12.38 6.66 -39.40
N SER A 559 -13.31 7.60 -39.44
CA SER A 559 -13.35 8.67 -40.44
C SER A 559 -12.61 9.94 -40.01
N GLN A 560 -12.24 10.10 -38.73
CA GLN A 560 -11.74 11.38 -38.21
C GLN A 560 -10.22 11.49 -38.16
N MET A 561 -9.47 10.40 -37.95
CA MET A 561 -8.00 10.42 -38.00
C MET A 561 -7.42 9.07 -38.48
N PRO A 562 -6.49 9.06 -39.47
CA PRO A 562 -5.72 7.88 -39.84
C PRO A 562 -4.94 7.34 -38.63
N GLY A 563 -4.92 6.01 -38.42
CA GLY A 563 -4.12 5.36 -37.36
C GLY A 563 -4.83 5.09 -36.02
N MET A 564 -5.93 5.78 -35.69
CA MET A 564 -6.62 5.60 -34.41
C MET A 564 -7.20 4.18 -34.23
N LYS A 565 -7.71 3.57 -35.31
CA LYS A 565 -8.18 2.17 -35.29
C LYS A 565 -7.06 1.20 -34.90
N THR A 566 -5.88 1.35 -35.49
CA THR A 566 -4.72 0.51 -35.21
C THR A 566 -4.30 0.65 -33.75
N MET A 567 -4.23 1.89 -33.24
CA MET A 567 -3.91 2.14 -31.82
C MET A 567 -4.89 1.44 -30.87
N MET A 568 -6.20 1.45 -31.17
CA MET A 568 -7.20 0.78 -30.33
C MET A 568 -7.04 -0.74 -30.28
N TYR A 569 -6.53 -1.38 -31.34
CA TYR A 569 -6.24 -2.82 -31.34
C TYR A 569 -4.89 -3.17 -30.71
N ILE A 570 -3.92 -2.24 -30.72
CA ILE A 570 -2.62 -2.43 -30.05
C ILE A 570 -2.78 -2.38 -28.52
N MET A 571 -3.65 -1.51 -27.99
CA MET A 571 -3.81 -1.32 -26.54
C MET A 571 -4.11 -2.61 -25.75
N PRO A 572 -5.07 -3.48 -26.15
CA PRO A 572 -5.31 -4.75 -25.47
C PRO A 572 -4.11 -5.72 -25.51
N VAL A 573 -3.31 -5.68 -26.57
CA VAL A 573 -2.10 -6.51 -26.71
C VAL A 573 -0.97 -5.97 -25.82
N MET A 574 -0.86 -4.65 -25.68
CA MET A 574 0.06 -4.03 -24.71
C MET A 574 -0.34 -4.37 -23.28
N PHE A 575 -1.65 -4.30 -22.96
CA PHE A 575 -2.15 -4.69 -21.65
C PHE A 575 -2.01 -6.18 -21.36
N LEU A 576 -2.01 -7.05 -22.38
CA LEU A 576 -1.69 -8.46 -22.16
C LEU A 576 -0.34 -8.62 -21.45
N GLY A 577 0.71 -7.92 -21.89
CA GLY A 577 2.03 -7.98 -21.26
C GLY A 577 2.05 -7.46 -19.82
N ILE A 578 1.39 -6.33 -19.58
CA ILE A 578 1.32 -5.73 -18.23
C ILE A 578 0.51 -6.61 -17.27
N PHE A 579 -0.65 -7.11 -17.71
CA PHE A 579 -1.57 -7.86 -16.84
C PHE A 579 -1.19 -9.34 -16.69
N ASN A 580 -0.28 -9.87 -17.51
CA ASN A 580 0.19 -11.25 -17.38
C ASN A 580 0.81 -11.50 -16.00
N ASN A 581 1.52 -10.50 -15.45
CA ASN A 581 2.10 -10.60 -14.11
C ASN A 581 1.16 -10.10 -12.99
N TYR A 582 -0.08 -9.69 -13.26
CA TYR A 582 -1.00 -9.14 -12.25
C TYR A 582 -1.95 -10.20 -11.65
N ALA A 583 -2.66 -9.82 -10.58
CA ALA A 583 -3.67 -10.67 -9.93
C ALA A 583 -4.71 -11.21 -10.93
N SER A 584 -4.86 -12.53 -10.98
CA SER A 584 -5.74 -13.24 -11.91
C SER A 584 -7.22 -12.93 -11.67
N GLY A 585 -7.61 -12.62 -10.43
CA GLY A 585 -8.95 -12.16 -10.07
C GLY A 585 -9.35 -10.85 -10.75
N LEU A 586 -8.39 -9.96 -11.01
CA LEU A 586 -8.60 -8.74 -11.77
C LEU A 586 -8.86 -9.05 -13.25
N SER A 587 -8.03 -9.89 -13.88
CA SER A 587 -8.22 -10.33 -15.27
C SER A 587 -9.54 -11.07 -15.45
N TYR A 588 -9.92 -11.91 -14.48
CA TYR A 588 -11.20 -12.60 -14.46
C TYR A 588 -12.38 -11.63 -14.37
N TYR A 589 -12.32 -10.62 -13.49
CA TYR A 589 -13.32 -9.56 -13.43
C TYR A 589 -13.50 -8.85 -14.78
N TYR A 590 -12.41 -8.48 -15.46
CA TYR A 590 -12.49 -7.83 -16.78
C TYR A 590 -13.10 -8.72 -17.84
N LEU A 591 -12.73 -10.01 -17.86
CA LEU A 591 -13.33 -11.00 -18.75
C LEU A 591 -14.85 -11.05 -18.55
N LEU A 592 -15.31 -11.22 -17.30
CA LEU A 592 -16.73 -11.22 -16.99
C LEU A 592 -17.40 -9.91 -17.39
N ALA A 593 -16.79 -8.77 -17.08
CA ALA A 593 -17.32 -7.46 -17.43
C ALA A 593 -17.52 -7.31 -18.94
N ASN A 594 -16.62 -7.83 -19.77
CA ASN A 594 -16.75 -7.85 -21.23
C ASN A 594 -17.88 -8.80 -21.66
N LEU A 595 -17.94 -10.02 -21.12
CA LEU A 595 -18.99 -10.99 -21.43
C LEU A 595 -20.39 -10.45 -21.12
N PHE A 596 -20.58 -9.83 -19.96
CA PHE A 596 -21.85 -9.16 -19.61
C PHE A 596 -22.14 -7.99 -20.53
N THR A 597 -21.12 -7.26 -20.97
CA THR A 597 -21.31 -6.17 -21.94
C THR A 597 -21.79 -6.71 -23.29
N PHE A 598 -21.31 -7.88 -23.73
CA PHE A 598 -21.81 -8.55 -24.93
C PHE A 598 -23.26 -8.98 -24.76
N ALA A 599 -23.61 -9.58 -23.62
CA ALA A 599 -24.99 -9.96 -23.31
C ALA A 599 -25.92 -8.73 -23.30
N GLN A 600 -25.53 -7.65 -22.62
CA GLN A 600 -26.26 -6.38 -22.61
C GLN A 600 -26.44 -5.85 -24.04
N MET A 601 -25.38 -5.81 -24.83
CA MET A 601 -25.47 -5.30 -26.21
C MET A 601 -26.39 -6.17 -27.08
N TRP A 602 -26.35 -7.49 -26.91
CA TRP A 602 -27.24 -8.41 -27.63
C TRP A 602 -28.72 -8.18 -27.27
N VAL A 603 -29.03 -8.05 -25.97
CA VAL A 603 -30.39 -7.72 -25.50
C VAL A 603 -30.84 -6.37 -26.06
N ILE A 604 -30.00 -5.34 -25.94
CA ILE A 604 -30.35 -3.98 -26.35
C ILE A 604 -30.56 -3.89 -27.87
N ARG A 605 -29.71 -4.54 -28.68
CA ARG A 605 -29.87 -4.57 -30.14
C ARG A 605 -31.21 -5.19 -30.56
N ARG A 606 -31.72 -6.20 -29.85
CA ARG A 606 -33.07 -6.76 -30.13
C ARG A 606 -34.20 -5.78 -29.85
N THR A 607 -34.01 -4.84 -28.91
CA THR A 607 -35.03 -3.82 -28.57
C THR A 607 -35.02 -2.60 -29.49
N ILE A 608 -33.92 -2.34 -30.20
CA ILE A 608 -33.75 -1.13 -31.01
C ILE A 608 -34.13 -1.40 -32.47
N ASN A 609 -35.22 -0.80 -32.94
CA ASN A 609 -35.61 -0.85 -34.35
C ASN A 609 -34.94 0.29 -35.14
N GLU A 610 -33.92 -0.05 -35.94
CA GLU A 610 -33.10 0.90 -36.71
C GLU A 610 -33.92 1.72 -37.73
N LYS A 611 -34.95 1.12 -38.37
CA LYS A 611 -35.82 1.81 -39.35
C LYS A 611 -36.65 2.91 -38.70
N LYS A 612 -37.29 2.61 -37.56
CA LYS A 612 -38.04 3.62 -36.77
C LYS A 612 -37.12 4.73 -36.27
N LEU A 613 -35.86 4.42 -36.01
CA LEU A 613 -34.85 5.39 -35.58
C LEU A 613 -34.45 6.34 -36.72
N LEU A 614 -34.21 5.80 -37.92
CA LEU A 614 -33.86 6.59 -39.10
C LEU A 614 -34.97 7.58 -39.45
N LEU A 615 -36.23 7.15 -39.45
CA LEU A 615 -37.38 8.03 -39.71
C LEU A 615 -37.46 9.19 -38.71
N LYS A 616 -37.31 8.90 -37.41
CA LYS A 616 -37.28 9.94 -36.36
C LYS A 616 -36.11 10.91 -36.54
N LEU A 617 -34.95 10.44 -36.98
CA LEU A 617 -33.78 11.30 -37.23
C LEU A 617 -33.99 12.18 -38.46
N GLN A 618 -34.59 11.66 -39.53
CA GLN A 618 -34.95 12.44 -40.72
C GLN A 618 -36.01 13.51 -40.41
N GLU A 619 -37.03 13.19 -39.60
CA GLU A 619 -37.99 14.16 -39.10
C GLU A 619 -37.34 15.25 -38.26
N ASN A 620 -36.39 14.89 -37.39
CA ASN A 620 -35.65 15.85 -36.58
C ASN A 620 -34.78 16.79 -37.43
N LYS A 621 -34.22 16.32 -38.55
CA LYS A 621 -33.49 17.17 -39.50
C LYS A 621 -34.38 18.22 -40.18
N LYS A 622 -35.68 17.95 -40.33
CA LYS A 622 -36.66 18.90 -40.89
C LYS A 622 -37.04 20.00 -39.89
N LYS A 623 -36.82 19.78 -38.59
CA LYS A 623 -37.10 20.78 -37.55
C LYS A 623 -35.97 21.81 -37.48
N PRO A 624 -36.27 23.09 -37.22
CA PRO A 624 -35.24 24.10 -37.01
C PRO A 624 -34.36 23.70 -35.81
N VAL A 625 -33.04 23.75 -35.99
CA VAL A 625 -32.08 23.42 -34.94
C VAL A 625 -32.28 24.39 -33.77
N LYS A 626 -32.81 23.90 -32.63
CA LYS A 626 -32.90 24.68 -31.40
C LYS A 626 -31.48 25.03 -30.93
N LYS A 627 -31.07 26.28 -31.10
CA LYS A 627 -29.78 26.77 -30.62
C LYS A 627 -29.75 26.74 -29.08
N SER A 628 -28.67 26.20 -28.51
CA SER A 628 -28.45 26.25 -27.05
C SER A 628 -28.31 27.71 -26.59
N GLY A 629 -28.73 28.03 -25.36
CA GLY A 629 -28.63 29.38 -24.80
C GLY A 629 -27.19 29.92 -24.79
N PHE A 630 -26.21 29.03 -24.64
CA PHE A 630 -24.79 29.37 -24.74
C PHE A 630 -24.37 29.72 -26.18
N GLN A 631 -24.88 28.99 -27.18
CA GLN A 631 -24.61 29.28 -28.60
C GLN A 631 -25.24 30.61 -29.04
N ARG A 632 -26.44 30.95 -28.55
CA ARG A 632 -27.05 32.27 -28.80
C ARG A 632 -26.18 33.39 -28.24
N ARG A 633 -25.69 33.26 -27.01
CA ARG A 633 -24.78 34.24 -26.39
C ARG A 633 -23.45 34.38 -27.14
N LEU A 634 -22.87 33.29 -27.62
CA LEU A 634 -21.64 33.33 -28.43
C LEU A 634 -21.86 33.99 -29.79
N GLU A 635 -22.98 33.72 -30.46
CA GLU A 635 -23.34 34.40 -31.72
C GLU A 635 -23.66 35.87 -31.51
N GLU A 636 -24.32 36.24 -30.41
CA GLU A 636 -24.54 37.64 -30.03
C GLU A 636 -23.21 38.37 -29.77
N MET A 637 -22.28 37.74 -29.05
CA MET A 637 -20.92 38.27 -28.86
C MET A 637 -20.15 38.38 -30.18
N ALA A 638 -20.27 37.40 -31.09
CA ALA A 638 -19.62 37.45 -32.40
C ALA A 638 -20.23 38.51 -33.33
N LYS A 639 -21.55 38.68 -33.31
CA LYS A 639 -22.25 39.75 -34.04
C LYS A 639 -21.90 41.13 -33.49
N GLN A 640 -21.76 41.28 -32.17
CA GLN A 640 -21.28 42.52 -31.55
C GLN A 640 -19.84 42.87 -31.96
N GLN A 641 -19.01 41.88 -32.32
CA GLN A 641 -17.66 42.10 -32.84
C GLN A 641 -17.59 42.33 -34.36
N GLY A 642 -18.52 41.76 -35.13
CA GLY A 642 -18.61 41.93 -36.58
C GLY A 642 -19.28 43.23 -37.06
N VAL A 643 -19.84 44.04 -36.16
CA VAL A 643 -20.50 45.32 -36.47
C VAL A 643 -19.59 46.54 -36.22
N LYS A 644 -18.31 46.33 -35.86
CA LYS A 644 -17.29 47.38 -35.96
C LYS A 644 -16.49 47.20 -37.25
N LYS A 645 -17.04 47.69 -38.36
CA LYS A 645 -16.25 48.16 -39.49
C LYS A 645 -16.76 49.52 -39.90
#